data_AF-A0A0G4H8U6-F1
#
_entry.id   AF-A0A0G4H8U6-F1
#
_cell.length_a   1.000
_cell.length_b   1.000
_cell.length_c   1.000
_cell.angle_alpha   90.00
_cell.angle_beta   90.00
_cell.angle_gamma   90.00
#
_symmetry.space_group_name_H-M   'P 1'
#
loop_
_entity.id
_entity.type
_entity.pdbx_description
1 polymer ?
#
loop_
_entity_poly.entity_id
_entity_poly.type
_entity_poly.pdbx_seq_one_letter_code
_entity_poly.pdbx_strand_id
1 'polypeptide(L)'
;MRGCQREGLWGPDSVDDCSREGTQGLLVRGGGDLTQALTCAAERGQAVAADLLIRAGADVNARFPFVGGGGMPLIAAATKGHTEVVDLLIRVGADVSVKDREGRAVLVVAAENGHSEVVNLLIRAGSIHSAEAAVGGAALMSAVEKGHCEVADLLIRAGVNVNVEGRAGGLPLMLAAENGDREVVDLLLRAGADVNAKDQQTRPVLMVAAERGHARVVDSLIRACVDVNATRGDGSTALVAASAKGWNEVVDLLLRAGADVNAKDFRGWTALMIAAEEGHCEVTACLLQGGGDPDITSQSGESAISLALQNTHTEVLQLFESKAETQREWKPLATAFSERFIALWPLSVLRFLLDKGRPVPRRQDVPSVLQGLGMPREDVEAATNSADQFAQLDCPLRGAFTVVCLSYGWLSREHPDPNLFHLRLLVEECERHWWGWKDKSDRTFVFWDYMAIPQRSRGHSGEIEENEENEFSQERFDKALSRLDLLYSSPHTRVFRSTGTPPDAHNSAPFDQRGWTTFETFLTGFKFLRMIHNLPTGTGPDPRAQIEDERTVSPTPAAPLDFDRVIDGKTFTNNSDVARVKRLYRQFVRRTVSRLREISFAGQQFFDASAVRRLARLLDYLSQLPFQSKGQEDAGEEEEQAVGRERCLSHLCSLERLDLRNTKSHTYVDVLKSLKNAERLRVLNLSGNAGVGAPVLRALHKNLEMRGMAGLEEVYLQECEYFLPECGALLIGIADLADGVSDIISTPLTIHLGRTPLSLDALQTRSIEKRLKDHPWLRVTW
;
A
#
# COMPACT_ATOMS: atom_id res chain seq x y z
N MET A 1 -53.04 29.44 -38.57
CA MET A 1 -52.15 30.18 -39.50
C MET A 1 -52.23 31.70 -39.33
N ARG A 2 -53.32 32.41 -39.68
CA ARG A 2 -53.38 33.89 -39.49
C ARG A 2 -53.39 34.36 -38.02
N GLY A 3 -53.79 33.49 -37.08
CA GLY A 3 -53.65 33.75 -35.63
C GLY A 3 -52.21 33.66 -35.13
N CYS A 4 -51.45 32.65 -35.57
CA CYS A 4 -50.05 32.43 -35.18
C CYS A 4 -49.09 33.51 -35.70
N GLN A 5 -49.47 34.24 -36.76
CA GLN A 5 -48.74 35.41 -37.27
C GLN A 5 -48.89 36.66 -36.40
N ARG A 6 -49.95 36.77 -35.57
CA ARG A 6 -50.14 37.93 -34.69
C ARG A 6 -49.42 37.82 -33.35
N GLU A 7 -49.02 36.62 -32.94
CA GLU A 7 -48.40 36.35 -31.63
C GLU A 7 -46.87 36.22 -31.68
N GLY A 8 -46.22 36.46 -32.82
CA GLY A 8 -44.75 36.55 -32.90
C GLY A 8 -43.98 35.22 -32.71
N LEU A 9 -44.63 34.07 -32.88
CA LEU A 9 -44.06 32.74 -32.60
C LEU A 9 -43.08 32.20 -33.68
N TRP A 10 -42.77 32.96 -34.73
CA TRP A 10 -41.81 32.59 -35.77
C TRP A 10 -40.82 33.73 -35.99
N GLY A 11 -39.54 33.49 -35.70
CA GLY A 11 -38.45 34.40 -36.04
C GLY A 11 -38.17 34.38 -37.56
N PRO A 12 -37.69 35.49 -38.13
CA PRO A 12 -37.56 35.68 -39.58
C PRO A 12 -36.59 34.72 -40.29
N ASP A 13 -35.76 33.97 -39.57
CA ASP A 13 -34.69 33.15 -40.17
C ASP A 13 -35.05 31.67 -40.40
N SER A 14 -36.34 31.31 -40.43
CA SER A 14 -36.79 29.91 -40.60
C SER A 14 -37.68 29.65 -41.82
N VAL A 15 -37.70 30.58 -42.79
CA VAL A 15 -38.68 30.57 -43.90
C VAL A 15 -38.08 30.27 -45.28
N ASP A 16 -36.79 29.95 -45.39
CA ASP A 16 -36.14 29.92 -46.72
C ASP A 16 -36.17 28.59 -47.48
N ASP A 17 -36.76 27.51 -46.97
CA ASP A 17 -36.81 26.22 -47.71
C ASP A 17 -38.22 25.66 -47.98
N CYS A 18 -39.28 26.43 -47.76
CA CYS A 18 -40.66 26.02 -48.10
C CYS A 18 -41.44 27.05 -48.93
N SER A 19 -40.77 28.03 -49.51
CA SER A 19 -41.38 29.15 -50.24
C SER A 19 -41.30 29.05 -51.77
N ARG A 20 -41.30 27.83 -52.32
CA ARG A 20 -41.46 27.60 -53.76
C ARG A 20 -42.43 26.46 -54.07
N GLU A 21 -43.71 26.65 -53.76
CA GLU A 21 -44.84 26.27 -54.63
C GLU A 21 -46.19 26.77 -54.05
N GLY A 22 -46.81 27.72 -54.77
CA GLY A 22 -48.23 28.07 -54.83
C GLY A 22 -49.16 27.87 -53.62
N THR A 23 -49.37 28.93 -52.84
CA THR A 23 -50.37 29.06 -51.77
C THR A 23 -51.82 29.34 -52.24
N GLN A 24 -52.33 28.64 -53.27
CA GLN A 24 -53.76 28.73 -53.64
C GLN A 24 -54.48 27.40 -54.00
N GLY A 25 -53.86 26.23 -53.78
CA GLY A 25 -54.47 24.94 -54.17
C GLY A 25 -54.88 23.95 -53.07
N LEU A 26 -54.48 24.15 -51.81
CA LEU A 26 -54.39 23.04 -50.83
C LEU A 26 -55.52 22.96 -49.79
N LEU A 27 -56.75 23.35 -50.14
CA LEU A 27 -57.91 23.18 -49.25
C LEU A 27 -58.77 21.94 -49.54
N VAL A 28 -58.45 21.12 -50.55
CA VAL A 28 -59.22 19.90 -50.84
C VAL A 28 -58.29 18.82 -51.40
N ARG A 29 -57.68 18.02 -50.50
CA ARG A 29 -57.25 16.61 -50.64
C ARG A 29 -55.94 16.35 -49.88
N GLY A 30 -56.03 15.57 -48.81
CA GLY A 30 -54.90 14.84 -48.23
C GLY A 30 -54.70 15.10 -46.73
N GLY A 31 -55.18 14.20 -45.88
CA GLY A 31 -54.89 14.20 -44.44
C GLY A 31 -53.41 14.00 -44.06
N GLY A 32 -52.48 13.99 -45.03
CA GLY A 32 -51.04 13.82 -44.81
C GLY A 32 -50.31 15.08 -44.35
N ASP A 33 -50.81 16.27 -44.70
CA ASP A 33 -50.09 17.55 -44.50
C ASP A 33 -50.14 18.04 -43.04
N LEU A 34 -51.30 17.86 -42.38
CA LEU A 34 -51.50 18.24 -40.97
C LEU A 34 -50.75 17.33 -40.00
N THR A 35 -50.72 16.02 -40.26
CA THR A 35 -49.97 15.04 -39.45
C THR A 35 -48.46 15.22 -39.59
N GLN A 36 -47.97 15.54 -40.79
CA GLN A 36 -46.57 15.89 -41.00
C GLN A 36 -46.21 17.15 -40.21
N ALA A 37 -47.02 18.20 -40.30
CA ALA A 37 -46.83 19.42 -39.52
C ALA A 37 -46.86 19.14 -38.01
N LEU A 38 -47.73 18.24 -37.54
CA LEU A 38 -47.80 17.83 -36.13
C LEU A 38 -46.52 17.09 -35.71
N THR A 39 -45.99 16.20 -36.54
CA THR A 39 -44.74 15.49 -36.27
C THR A 39 -43.55 16.45 -36.19
N CYS A 40 -43.47 17.43 -37.11
CA CYS A 40 -42.44 18.47 -37.08
C CYS A 40 -42.57 19.39 -35.87
N ALA A 41 -43.81 19.78 -35.50
CA ALA A 41 -44.07 20.56 -34.30
C ALA A 41 -43.65 19.79 -33.04
N ALA A 42 -43.91 18.47 -33.03
CA ALA A 42 -43.55 17.60 -31.93
C ALA A 42 -42.04 17.40 -31.79
N GLU A 43 -41.31 17.22 -32.90
CA GLU A 43 -39.84 17.15 -32.91
C GLU A 43 -39.19 18.45 -32.43
N ARG A 44 -39.81 19.60 -32.71
CA ARG A 44 -39.32 20.94 -32.34
C ARG A 44 -39.80 21.43 -30.97
N GLY A 45 -40.64 20.66 -30.27
CA GLY A 45 -41.16 21.03 -28.94
C GLY A 45 -42.19 22.16 -28.96
N GLN A 46 -42.87 22.40 -30.08
CA GLN A 46 -43.83 23.50 -30.23
C GLN A 46 -45.22 23.12 -29.71
N ALA A 47 -45.43 23.13 -28.40
CA ALA A 47 -46.68 22.70 -27.76
C ALA A 47 -47.94 23.44 -28.27
N VAL A 48 -47.86 24.76 -28.44
CA VAL A 48 -48.98 25.58 -28.96
C VAL A 48 -49.32 25.22 -30.40
N ALA A 49 -48.30 25.01 -31.25
CA ALA A 49 -48.52 24.60 -32.63
C ALA A 49 -49.12 23.19 -32.71
N ALA A 50 -48.66 22.27 -31.86
CA ALA A 50 -49.20 20.92 -31.73
C ALA A 50 -50.69 20.95 -31.31
N ASP A 51 -51.06 21.73 -30.28
CA ASP A 51 -52.46 21.89 -29.84
C ASP A 51 -53.36 22.38 -30.98
N LEU A 52 -52.92 23.41 -31.71
CA LEU A 52 -53.69 23.97 -32.82
C LEU A 52 -53.86 22.98 -33.98
N LEU A 53 -52.82 22.20 -34.30
CA LEU A 53 -52.87 21.18 -35.35
C LEU A 53 -53.81 20.02 -34.97
N ILE A 54 -53.78 19.62 -33.70
CA ILE A 54 -54.69 18.59 -33.15
C ILE A 54 -56.14 19.08 -33.20
N ARG A 55 -56.42 20.31 -32.77
CA ARG A 55 -57.76 20.92 -32.88
C ARG A 55 -58.22 21.08 -34.34
N ALA A 56 -57.29 21.21 -35.28
CA ALA A 56 -57.56 21.25 -36.72
C ALA A 56 -57.80 19.85 -37.33
N GLY A 57 -57.72 18.78 -36.54
CA GLY A 57 -57.99 17.40 -36.98
C GLY A 57 -56.75 16.62 -37.43
N ALA A 58 -55.54 17.01 -37.02
CA ALA A 58 -54.35 16.18 -37.24
C ALA A 58 -54.47 14.83 -36.51
N ASP A 59 -54.11 13.74 -37.19
CA ASP A 59 -54.12 12.40 -36.59
C ASP A 59 -52.88 12.22 -35.70
N VAL A 60 -53.11 12.06 -34.39
CA VAL A 60 -52.06 11.91 -33.38
C VAL A 60 -51.30 10.57 -33.48
N ASN A 61 -51.90 9.55 -34.10
CA ASN A 61 -51.37 8.19 -34.18
C ASN A 61 -50.88 7.81 -35.59
N ALA A 62 -50.96 8.73 -36.55
CA ALA A 62 -50.53 8.46 -37.91
C ALA A 62 -49.01 8.37 -38.04
N ARG A 63 -48.55 7.38 -38.82
CA ARG A 63 -47.13 7.09 -39.07
C ARG A 63 -46.66 7.79 -40.35
N PHE A 64 -45.54 8.50 -40.27
CA PHE A 64 -44.96 9.30 -41.35
C PHE A 64 -43.55 8.81 -41.76
N PRO A 65 -43.31 8.55 -43.05
CA PRO A 65 -42.10 7.84 -43.52
C PRO A 65 -40.84 8.70 -43.73
N PHE A 66 -40.87 10.03 -43.55
CA PHE A 66 -39.69 10.87 -43.90
C PHE A 66 -38.98 11.57 -42.73
N VAL A 67 -39.51 11.53 -41.49
CA VAL A 67 -38.81 12.10 -40.31
C VAL A 67 -37.95 11.01 -39.66
N GLY A 68 -36.66 11.30 -39.43
CA GLY A 68 -35.73 10.37 -38.77
C GLY A 68 -36.25 9.96 -37.39
N GLY A 69 -36.35 8.65 -37.10
CA GLY A 69 -36.88 8.12 -35.85
C GLY A 69 -38.28 7.48 -35.92
N GLY A 70 -38.83 7.22 -37.11
CA GLY A 70 -40.07 6.44 -37.23
C GLY A 70 -41.38 7.19 -37.12
N GLY A 71 -41.33 8.52 -37.23
CA GLY A 71 -42.40 9.41 -37.69
C GLY A 71 -43.78 9.21 -37.08
N MET A 72 -43.87 9.11 -35.75
CA MET A 72 -45.12 9.43 -35.05
C MET A 72 -44.85 10.66 -34.18
N PRO A 73 -45.82 11.59 -34.02
CA PRO A 73 -45.64 12.77 -33.17
C PRO A 73 -45.15 12.42 -31.76
N LEU A 74 -45.69 11.36 -31.15
CA LEU A 74 -45.30 10.93 -29.80
C LEU A 74 -43.85 10.45 -29.74
N ILE A 75 -43.40 9.65 -30.71
CA ILE A 75 -42.01 9.16 -30.77
C ILE A 75 -41.05 10.32 -31.01
N ALA A 76 -41.39 11.26 -31.90
CA ALA A 76 -40.55 12.42 -32.18
C ALA A 76 -40.38 13.32 -30.94
N ALA A 77 -41.48 13.62 -30.23
CA ALA A 77 -41.42 14.40 -28.99
C ALA A 77 -40.66 13.66 -27.88
N ALA A 78 -40.90 12.35 -27.72
CA ALA A 78 -40.24 11.55 -26.69
C ALA A 78 -38.73 11.36 -26.95
N THR A 79 -38.32 11.21 -28.22
CA THR A 79 -36.89 11.13 -28.61
C THR A 79 -36.14 12.40 -28.25
N LYS A 80 -36.79 13.56 -28.37
CA LYS A 80 -36.19 14.88 -28.11
C LYS A 80 -36.41 15.40 -26.69
N GLY A 81 -37.20 14.70 -25.86
CA GLY A 81 -37.43 15.09 -24.47
C GLY A 81 -38.45 16.19 -24.28
N HIS A 82 -39.35 16.42 -25.24
CA HIS A 82 -40.31 17.53 -25.18
C HIS A 82 -41.52 17.19 -24.31
N THR A 83 -41.36 17.28 -23.00
CA THR A 83 -42.33 16.88 -21.96
C THR A 83 -43.73 17.46 -22.17
N GLU A 84 -43.86 18.75 -22.47
CA GLU A 84 -45.16 19.42 -22.68
C GLU A 84 -45.93 18.86 -23.88
N VAL A 85 -45.21 18.56 -24.97
CA VAL A 85 -45.81 17.97 -26.16
C VAL A 85 -46.21 16.52 -25.90
N VAL A 86 -45.36 15.75 -25.21
CA VAL A 86 -45.67 14.37 -24.82
C VAL A 86 -46.93 14.31 -23.96
N ASP A 87 -47.02 15.15 -22.93
CA ASP A 87 -48.19 15.23 -22.05
C ASP A 87 -49.46 15.62 -22.82
N LEU A 88 -49.37 16.61 -23.71
CA LEU A 88 -50.49 16.99 -24.57
C LEU A 88 -50.95 15.84 -25.46
N LEU A 89 -50.03 15.13 -26.13
CA LEU A 89 -50.35 14.01 -27.01
C LEU A 89 -51.00 12.85 -26.22
N ILE A 90 -50.48 12.50 -25.05
CA ILE A 90 -51.05 11.49 -24.16
C ILE A 90 -52.48 11.88 -23.73
N ARG A 91 -52.69 13.14 -23.33
CA ARG A 91 -54.02 13.63 -22.90
C ARG A 91 -55.08 13.57 -23.99
N VAL A 92 -54.67 13.66 -25.26
CA VAL A 92 -55.57 13.57 -26.42
C VAL A 92 -55.78 12.12 -26.89
N GLY A 93 -55.12 11.14 -26.25
CA GLY A 93 -55.28 9.72 -26.54
C GLY A 93 -54.30 9.18 -27.57
N ALA A 94 -53.08 9.73 -27.63
CA ALA A 94 -51.99 9.10 -28.37
C ALA A 94 -51.69 7.71 -27.80
N ASP A 95 -51.45 6.74 -28.69
CA ASP A 95 -51.11 5.37 -28.32
C ASP A 95 -49.67 5.33 -27.78
N VAL A 96 -49.51 4.89 -26.52
CA VAL A 96 -48.21 4.80 -25.85
C VAL A 96 -47.48 3.48 -26.12
N SER A 97 -48.12 2.53 -26.82
CA SER A 97 -47.53 1.24 -27.23
C SER A 97 -46.79 1.31 -28.58
N VAL A 98 -46.71 2.50 -29.16
CA VAL A 98 -46.12 2.73 -30.49
C VAL A 98 -44.63 2.40 -30.55
N LYS A 99 -44.19 1.95 -31.73
CA LYS A 99 -42.82 1.55 -32.02
C LYS A 99 -42.21 2.33 -33.17
N ASP A 100 -40.92 2.64 -33.06
CA ASP A 100 -40.12 3.33 -34.09
C ASP A 100 -39.89 2.44 -35.33
N ARG A 101 -38.97 2.82 -36.23
CA ARG A 101 -38.65 2.02 -37.43
C ARG A 101 -37.84 0.78 -37.10
N GLU A 102 -37.07 0.85 -36.03
CA GLU A 102 -36.23 -0.20 -35.49
C GLU A 102 -37.04 -1.18 -34.63
N GLY A 103 -38.33 -0.90 -34.40
CA GLY A 103 -39.24 -1.73 -33.63
C GLY A 103 -39.13 -1.52 -32.12
N ARG A 104 -38.46 -0.46 -31.66
CA ARG A 104 -38.33 -0.09 -30.24
C ARG A 104 -39.56 0.69 -29.81
N ALA A 105 -40.10 0.38 -28.64
CA ALA A 105 -41.22 1.11 -28.07
C ALA A 105 -40.81 2.53 -27.67
N VAL A 106 -41.76 3.48 -27.67
CA VAL A 106 -41.49 4.88 -27.30
C VAL A 106 -40.87 5.02 -25.90
N LEU A 107 -41.24 4.15 -24.96
CA LEU A 107 -40.64 4.10 -23.61
C LEU A 107 -39.14 3.77 -23.67
N VAL A 108 -38.73 2.83 -24.52
CA VAL A 108 -37.31 2.44 -24.69
C VAL A 108 -36.52 3.60 -25.27
N VAL A 109 -37.08 4.30 -26.27
CA VAL A 109 -36.42 5.47 -26.89
C VAL A 109 -36.28 6.62 -25.90
N ALA A 110 -37.31 6.89 -25.09
CA ALA A 110 -37.22 7.91 -24.04
C ALA A 110 -36.19 7.54 -22.96
N ALA A 111 -36.13 6.26 -22.58
CA ALA A 111 -35.18 5.75 -21.58
C ALA A 111 -33.73 5.78 -22.07
N GLU A 112 -33.47 5.40 -23.33
CA GLU A 112 -32.15 5.45 -23.97
C GLU A 112 -31.59 6.88 -24.07
N ASN A 113 -32.46 7.89 -24.20
CA ASN A 113 -32.05 9.29 -24.27
C ASN A 113 -32.07 10.01 -22.90
N GLY A 114 -32.44 9.31 -21.82
CA GLY A 114 -32.35 9.86 -20.46
C GLY A 114 -33.47 10.83 -20.07
N HIS A 115 -34.59 10.86 -20.79
CA HIS A 115 -35.67 11.83 -20.55
C HIS A 115 -36.60 11.37 -19.41
N SER A 116 -36.16 11.56 -18.15
CA SER A 116 -36.86 11.06 -16.94
C SER A 116 -38.32 11.51 -16.81
N GLU A 117 -38.63 12.77 -17.10
CA GLU A 117 -40.01 13.27 -17.07
C GLU A 117 -40.91 12.64 -18.15
N VAL A 118 -40.38 12.46 -19.35
CA VAL A 118 -41.09 11.75 -20.44
C VAL A 118 -41.34 10.30 -20.06
N VAL A 119 -40.35 9.62 -19.48
CA VAL A 119 -40.48 8.24 -19.00
C VAL A 119 -41.56 8.15 -17.91
N ASN A 120 -41.58 9.08 -16.95
CA ASN A 120 -42.60 9.13 -15.89
C ASN A 120 -44.02 9.33 -16.47
N LEU A 121 -44.19 10.21 -17.46
CA LEU A 121 -45.47 10.40 -18.14
C LEU A 121 -45.93 9.12 -18.87
N LEU A 122 -45.03 8.46 -19.59
CA LEU A 122 -45.34 7.22 -20.32
C LEU A 122 -45.72 6.08 -19.36
N ILE A 123 -45.00 5.93 -18.24
CA ILE A 123 -45.31 4.95 -17.19
C ILE A 123 -46.72 5.22 -16.61
N ARG A 124 -47.02 6.48 -16.27
CA ARG A 124 -48.36 6.88 -15.77
C ARG A 124 -49.48 6.64 -16.77
N ALA A 125 -49.18 6.76 -18.06
CA ALA A 125 -50.10 6.45 -19.15
C ALA A 125 -50.27 4.95 -19.43
N GLY A 126 -49.50 4.09 -18.74
CA GLY A 126 -49.67 2.65 -18.76
C GLY A 126 -48.76 1.87 -19.70
N SER A 127 -47.63 2.44 -20.14
CA SER A 127 -46.68 1.80 -21.09
C SER A 127 -45.94 0.52 -20.61
N ILE A 128 -46.28 0.02 -19.42
CA ILE A 128 -45.61 -1.11 -18.75
C ILE A 128 -46.59 -2.19 -18.25
N HIS A 129 -47.83 -2.24 -18.76
CA HIS A 129 -48.83 -3.22 -18.32
C HIS A 129 -48.48 -4.67 -18.73
N SER A 130 -49.07 -5.66 -18.05
CA SER A 130 -48.70 -7.10 -18.06
C SER A 130 -48.38 -7.79 -19.41
N ALA A 131 -48.87 -7.31 -20.55
CA ALA A 131 -48.53 -7.87 -21.87
C ALA A 131 -47.19 -7.35 -22.44
N GLU A 132 -46.62 -6.31 -21.82
CA GLU A 132 -45.46 -5.55 -22.30
C GLU A 132 -44.26 -5.64 -21.33
N ALA A 133 -44.19 -6.67 -20.47
CA ALA A 133 -43.08 -6.86 -19.52
C ALA A 133 -41.68 -6.81 -20.20
N ALA A 134 -41.59 -7.23 -21.46
CA ALA A 134 -40.37 -7.13 -22.26
C ALA A 134 -39.97 -5.69 -22.63
N VAL A 135 -40.93 -4.76 -22.73
CA VAL A 135 -40.69 -3.33 -23.00
C VAL A 135 -40.08 -2.64 -21.79
N GLY A 136 -40.64 -2.88 -20.59
CA GLY A 136 -40.08 -2.36 -19.34
C GLY A 136 -38.64 -2.82 -19.12
N GLY A 137 -38.37 -4.12 -19.34
CA GLY A 137 -37.01 -4.66 -19.26
C GLY A 137 -36.04 -4.05 -20.29
N ALA A 138 -36.48 -3.88 -21.54
CA ALA A 138 -35.66 -3.23 -22.56
C ALA A 138 -35.37 -1.76 -22.22
N ALA A 139 -36.34 -1.03 -21.68
CA ALA A 139 -36.16 0.35 -21.25
C ALA A 139 -35.18 0.45 -20.07
N LEU A 140 -35.26 -0.47 -19.09
CA LEU A 140 -34.32 -0.52 -17.98
C LEU A 140 -32.90 -0.81 -18.47
N MET A 141 -32.74 -1.78 -19.37
CA MET A 141 -31.45 -2.11 -19.98
C MET A 141 -30.84 -0.92 -20.71
N SER A 142 -31.61 -0.22 -21.56
CA SER A 142 -31.12 0.96 -22.27
C SER A 142 -30.76 2.11 -21.32
N ALA A 143 -31.53 2.32 -20.25
CA ALA A 143 -31.22 3.33 -19.24
C ALA A 143 -29.90 3.02 -18.51
N VAL A 144 -29.69 1.77 -18.11
CA VAL A 144 -28.47 1.33 -17.43
C VAL A 144 -27.26 1.37 -18.37
N GLU A 145 -27.40 0.90 -19.61
CA GLU A 145 -26.33 0.94 -20.62
C GLU A 145 -25.82 2.37 -20.88
N LYS A 146 -26.73 3.36 -20.83
CA LYS A 146 -26.41 4.78 -21.04
C LYS A 146 -26.13 5.56 -19.74
N GLY A 147 -26.16 4.91 -18.57
CA GLY A 147 -25.86 5.54 -17.28
C GLY A 147 -26.96 6.47 -16.74
N HIS A 148 -28.21 6.33 -17.20
CA HIS A 148 -29.34 7.18 -16.80
C HIS A 148 -29.97 6.71 -15.48
N CYS A 149 -29.34 7.07 -14.36
CA CYS A 149 -29.72 6.64 -13.01
C CYS A 149 -31.18 6.98 -12.63
N GLU A 150 -31.63 8.21 -12.92
CA GLU A 150 -33.00 8.65 -12.60
C GLU A 150 -34.06 7.84 -13.35
N VAL A 151 -33.80 7.54 -14.64
CA VAL A 151 -34.68 6.71 -15.47
C VAL A 151 -34.72 5.28 -14.93
N ALA A 152 -33.58 4.73 -14.53
CA ALA A 152 -33.51 3.40 -13.93
C ALA A 152 -34.32 3.34 -12.62
N ASP A 153 -34.20 4.33 -11.73
CA ASP A 153 -34.98 4.40 -10.49
C ASP A 153 -36.49 4.48 -10.77
N LEU A 154 -36.93 5.30 -11.74
CA LEU A 154 -38.34 5.39 -12.13
C LEU A 154 -38.89 4.05 -12.62
N LEU A 155 -38.14 3.34 -13.47
CA LEU A 155 -38.55 2.04 -14.02
C LEU A 155 -38.60 0.95 -12.93
N ILE A 156 -37.61 0.94 -12.02
CA ILE A 156 -37.57 0.01 -10.87
C ILE A 156 -38.79 0.24 -9.97
N ARG A 157 -39.08 1.50 -9.61
CA ARG A 157 -40.25 1.86 -8.77
C ARG A 157 -41.58 1.51 -9.44
N ALA A 158 -41.61 1.46 -10.76
CA ALA A 158 -42.78 1.08 -11.53
C ALA A 158 -42.99 -0.45 -11.60
N GLY A 159 -42.13 -1.25 -10.95
CA GLY A 159 -42.28 -2.70 -10.84
C GLY A 159 -41.69 -3.48 -12.01
N VAL A 160 -40.79 -2.88 -12.79
CA VAL A 160 -40.05 -3.59 -13.83
C VAL A 160 -39.16 -4.66 -13.18
N ASN A 161 -39.19 -5.89 -13.70
CA ASN A 161 -38.29 -6.95 -13.26
C ASN A 161 -36.83 -6.49 -13.48
N VAL A 162 -35.98 -6.57 -12.46
CA VAL A 162 -34.57 -6.15 -12.56
C VAL A 162 -33.64 -7.26 -13.05
N ASN A 163 -34.14 -8.49 -13.17
CA ASN A 163 -33.40 -9.67 -13.61
C ASN A 163 -33.72 -10.04 -15.07
N VAL A 164 -33.97 -9.05 -15.93
CA VAL A 164 -34.29 -9.30 -17.35
C VAL A 164 -33.02 -9.55 -18.13
N GLU A 165 -33.00 -10.62 -18.91
CA GLU A 165 -31.88 -10.89 -19.81
C GLU A 165 -32.01 -10.03 -21.08
N GLY A 166 -30.96 -9.26 -21.39
CA GLY A 166 -30.85 -8.56 -22.68
C GLY A 166 -30.61 -9.53 -23.84
N ARG A 167 -30.70 -9.02 -25.09
CA ARG A 167 -30.43 -9.83 -26.31
C ARG A 167 -29.01 -10.40 -26.37
N ALA A 168 -28.06 -9.78 -25.68
CA ALA A 168 -26.68 -10.25 -25.53
C ALA A 168 -26.46 -11.09 -24.24
N GLY A 169 -27.53 -11.47 -23.54
CA GLY A 169 -27.49 -12.19 -22.26
C GLY A 169 -26.90 -11.41 -21.08
N GLY A 170 -26.75 -10.09 -21.20
CA GLY A 170 -26.38 -9.21 -20.09
C GLY A 170 -27.58 -8.90 -19.20
N LEU A 171 -27.43 -9.03 -17.89
CA LEU A 171 -28.39 -8.54 -16.89
C LEU A 171 -28.11 -7.05 -16.58
N PRO A 172 -29.11 -6.25 -16.16
CA PRO A 172 -28.92 -4.85 -15.77
C PRO A 172 -27.79 -4.67 -14.76
N LEU A 173 -27.70 -5.57 -13.77
CA LEU A 173 -26.66 -5.52 -12.74
C LEU A 173 -25.25 -5.71 -13.32
N MET A 174 -25.10 -6.56 -14.35
CA MET A 174 -23.80 -6.79 -15.00
C MET A 174 -23.38 -5.59 -15.85
N LEU A 175 -24.30 -4.95 -16.56
CA LEU A 175 -24.01 -3.73 -17.32
C LEU A 175 -23.60 -2.58 -16.40
N ALA A 176 -24.34 -2.38 -15.30
CA ALA A 176 -23.99 -1.37 -14.31
C ALA A 176 -22.61 -1.65 -13.68
N ALA A 177 -22.31 -2.92 -13.43
CA ALA A 177 -21.02 -3.34 -12.90
C ALA A 177 -19.87 -3.16 -13.91
N GLU A 178 -20.11 -3.38 -15.20
CA GLU A 178 -19.14 -3.14 -16.27
C GLU A 178 -18.84 -1.64 -16.48
N ASN A 179 -19.88 -0.80 -16.40
CA ASN A 179 -19.76 0.65 -16.53
C ASN A 179 -19.12 1.32 -15.31
N GLY A 180 -19.18 0.69 -14.13
CA GLY A 180 -18.68 1.26 -12.88
C GLY A 180 -19.71 2.15 -12.16
N ASP A 181 -20.98 2.07 -12.56
CA ASP A 181 -22.07 2.93 -12.08
C ASP A 181 -22.58 2.46 -10.71
N ARG A 182 -21.82 2.80 -9.65
CA ARG A 182 -22.13 2.40 -8.27
C ARG A 182 -23.56 2.72 -7.83
N GLU A 183 -24.09 3.87 -8.23
CA GLU A 183 -25.44 4.29 -7.84
C GLU A 183 -26.52 3.38 -8.44
N VAL A 184 -26.35 2.99 -9.72
CA VAL A 184 -27.24 2.05 -10.40
C VAL A 184 -27.12 0.66 -9.79
N VAL A 185 -25.90 0.22 -9.48
CA VAL A 185 -25.65 -1.06 -8.78
C VAL A 185 -26.39 -1.06 -7.44
N ASP A 186 -26.22 -0.05 -6.60
CA ASP A 186 -26.89 0.05 -5.30
C ASP A 186 -28.43 0.04 -5.44
N LEU A 187 -28.97 0.70 -6.47
CA LEU A 187 -30.41 0.69 -6.76
C LEU A 187 -30.91 -0.70 -7.16
N LEU A 188 -30.22 -1.37 -8.09
CA LEU A 188 -30.58 -2.71 -8.56
C LEU A 188 -30.49 -3.75 -7.44
N LEU A 189 -29.47 -3.67 -6.59
CA LEU A 189 -29.31 -4.55 -5.42
C LEU A 189 -30.47 -4.38 -4.42
N ARG A 190 -30.86 -3.12 -4.12
CA ARG A 190 -32.02 -2.84 -3.26
C ARG A 190 -33.33 -3.35 -3.85
N ALA A 191 -33.41 -3.43 -5.17
CA ALA A 191 -34.57 -3.94 -5.90
C ALA A 191 -34.59 -5.48 -6.05
N GLY A 192 -33.61 -6.19 -5.49
CA GLY A 192 -33.55 -7.66 -5.53
C GLY A 192 -32.92 -8.22 -6.81
N ALA A 193 -31.97 -7.50 -7.41
CA ALA A 193 -31.17 -8.05 -8.49
C ALA A 193 -30.35 -9.28 -8.03
N ASP A 194 -30.26 -10.28 -8.88
CA ASP A 194 -29.50 -11.50 -8.61
C ASP A 194 -27.99 -11.23 -8.66
N VAL A 195 -27.36 -11.20 -7.49
CA VAL A 195 -25.92 -11.00 -7.32
C VAL A 195 -25.08 -12.17 -7.83
N ASN A 196 -25.67 -13.35 -8.03
CA ASN A 196 -24.96 -14.54 -8.49
C ASN A 196 -25.19 -14.81 -9.98
N ALA A 197 -25.81 -13.87 -10.69
CA ALA A 197 -26.01 -13.96 -12.12
C ALA A 197 -24.68 -14.07 -12.89
N LYS A 198 -24.74 -14.80 -14.00
CA LYS A 198 -23.62 -15.03 -14.92
C LYS A 198 -24.00 -14.59 -16.32
N ASP A 199 -23.05 -14.00 -17.06
CA ASP A 199 -23.25 -13.67 -18.48
C ASP A 199 -23.13 -14.91 -19.38
N GLN A 200 -23.24 -14.71 -20.70
CA GLN A 200 -23.07 -15.77 -21.70
C GLN A 200 -21.69 -16.41 -21.70
N GLN A 201 -20.67 -15.70 -21.21
CA GLN A 201 -19.31 -16.20 -21.00
C GLN A 201 -19.14 -16.82 -19.60
N THR A 202 -20.23 -17.05 -18.88
CA THR A 202 -20.31 -17.60 -17.52
C THR A 202 -19.58 -16.77 -16.46
N ARG A 203 -19.27 -15.50 -16.73
CA ARG A 203 -18.59 -14.61 -15.79
C ARG A 203 -19.57 -14.15 -14.71
N PRO A 204 -19.24 -14.31 -13.41
CA PRO A 204 -20.00 -13.70 -12.33
C PRO A 204 -19.93 -12.17 -12.39
N VAL A 205 -20.96 -11.47 -11.90
CA VAL A 205 -20.98 -9.99 -11.83
C VAL A 205 -19.75 -9.40 -11.13
N LEU A 206 -19.28 -10.04 -10.05
CA LEU A 206 -18.11 -9.59 -9.30
C LEU A 206 -16.85 -9.62 -10.17
N MET A 207 -16.69 -10.64 -11.02
CA MET A 207 -15.56 -10.74 -11.93
C MET A 207 -15.58 -9.62 -12.97
N VAL A 208 -16.75 -9.25 -13.49
CA VAL A 208 -16.88 -8.15 -14.47
C VAL A 208 -16.43 -6.83 -13.86
N ALA A 209 -16.89 -6.50 -12.65
CA ALA A 209 -16.45 -5.30 -11.94
C ALA A 209 -14.93 -5.34 -11.63
N ALA A 210 -14.43 -6.50 -11.22
CA ALA A 210 -13.03 -6.69 -10.85
C ALA A 210 -12.08 -6.59 -12.07
N GLU A 211 -12.46 -7.15 -13.21
CA GLU A 211 -11.69 -7.09 -14.47
C GLU A 211 -11.57 -5.63 -14.98
N ARG A 212 -12.60 -4.82 -14.75
CA ARG A 212 -12.63 -3.39 -15.14
C ARG A 212 -11.99 -2.44 -14.11
N GLY A 213 -11.65 -2.92 -12.91
CA GLY A 213 -11.00 -2.11 -11.87
C GLY A 213 -11.95 -1.24 -11.03
N HIS A 214 -13.26 -1.52 -11.05
CA HIS A 214 -14.27 -0.67 -10.41
C HIS A 214 -14.40 -0.96 -8.91
N ALA A 215 -13.41 -0.54 -8.11
CA ALA A 215 -13.31 -0.83 -6.67
C ALA A 215 -14.59 -0.49 -5.86
N ARG A 216 -15.24 0.64 -6.17
CA ARG A 216 -16.48 1.04 -5.48
C ARG A 216 -17.68 0.13 -5.77
N VAL A 217 -17.74 -0.41 -6.98
CA VAL A 217 -18.76 -1.41 -7.36
C VAL A 217 -18.45 -2.73 -6.67
N VAL A 218 -17.18 -3.17 -6.69
CA VAL A 218 -16.73 -4.39 -6.00
C VAL A 218 -17.08 -4.34 -4.51
N ASP A 219 -16.80 -3.23 -3.82
CA ASP A 219 -17.20 -3.01 -2.41
C ASP A 219 -18.72 -3.12 -2.20
N SER A 220 -19.52 -2.58 -3.12
CA SER A 220 -20.99 -2.63 -3.04
C SER A 220 -21.53 -4.05 -3.24
N LEU A 221 -20.96 -4.81 -4.19
CA LEU A 221 -21.29 -6.22 -4.43
C LEU A 221 -20.90 -7.13 -3.25
N ILE A 222 -19.72 -6.91 -2.65
CA ILE A 222 -19.27 -7.64 -1.45
C ILE A 222 -20.23 -7.40 -0.29
N ARG A 223 -20.68 -6.15 -0.06
CA ARG A 223 -21.67 -5.83 0.97
C ARG A 223 -23.04 -6.49 0.73
N ALA A 224 -23.36 -6.83 -0.51
CA ALA A 224 -24.55 -7.59 -0.88
C ALA A 224 -24.37 -9.11 -0.77
N CYS A 225 -23.30 -9.58 -0.12
CA CYS A 225 -23.00 -10.99 0.12
C CYS A 225 -22.86 -11.84 -1.17
N VAL A 226 -22.27 -11.26 -2.23
CA VAL A 226 -21.89 -12.03 -3.43
C VAL A 226 -20.86 -13.12 -3.09
N ASP A 227 -20.92 -14.25 -3.80
CA ASP A 227 -19.86 -15.27 -3.70
C ASP A 227 -18.55 -14.74 -4.30
N VAL A 228 -17.60 -14.42 -3.42
CA VAL A 228 -16.28 -13.87 -3.75
C VAL A 228 -15.42 -14.86 -4.55
N ASN A 229 -15.68 -16.17 -4.38
CA ASN A 229 -14.90 -17.25 -4.98
C ASN A 229 -15.59 -17.87 -6.21
N ALA A 230 -16.67 -17.25 -6.69
CA ALA A 230 -17.36 -17.70 -7.89
C ALA A 230 -16.43 -17.72 -9.11
N THR A 231 -16.50 -18.80 -9.88
CA THR A 231 -15.67 -19.01 -11.07
C THR A 231 -16.47 -18.90 -12.37
N ARG A 232 -15.77 -18.50 -13.44
CA ARG A 232 -16.20 -18.70 -14.83
C ARG A 232 -15.81 -20.12 -15.29
N GLY A 233 -16.32 -20.55 -16.44
CA GLY A 233 -16.09 -21.86 -17.05
C GLY A 233 -14.64 -22.29 -17.34
N ASP A 234 -13.62 -21.48 -17.05
CA ASP A 234 -12.19 -21.86 -17.09
C ASP A 234 -11.57 -22.03 -15.68
N GLY A 235 -12.37 -21.88 -14.63
CA GLY A 235 -11.91 -21.91 -13.23
C GLY A 235 -11.33 -20.58 -12.73
N SER A 236 -11.29 -19.53 -13.56
CA SER A 236 -10.81 -18.20 -13.16
C SER A 236 -11.76 -17.56 -12.14
N THR A 237 -11.20 -16.87 -11.13
CA THR A 237 -11.94 -16.10 -10.10
C THR A 237 -11.83 -14.59 -10.34
N ALA A 238 -12.64 -13.79 -9.64
CA ALA A 238 -12.52 -12.34 -9.67
C ALA A 238 -11.12 -11.85 -9.21
N LEU A 239 -10.50 -12.54 -8.24
CA LEU A 239 -9.15 -12.25 -7.78
C LEU A 239 -8.13 -12.44 -8.91
N VAL A 240 -8.21 -13.56 -9.63
CA VAL A 240 -7.36 -13.82 -10.80
C VAL A 240 -7.51 -12.74 -11.87
N ALA A 241 -8.75 -12.33 -12.19
CA ALA A 241 -9.01 -11.31 -13.20
C ALA A 241 -8.44 -9.93 -12.79
N ALA A 242 -8.61 -9.53 -11.53
CA ALA A 242 -8.05 -8.28 -11.01
C ALA A 242 -6.51 -8.31 -11.00
N SER A 243 -5.92 -9.46 -10.65
CA SER A 243 -4.47 -9.64 -10.63
C SER A 243 -3.85 -9.57 -12.03
N ALA A 244 -4.51 -10.14 -13.04
CA ALA A 244 -4.08 -10.04 -14.44
C ALA A 244 -4.01 -8.60 -14.96
N LYS A 245 -4.88 -7.73 -14.45
CA LYS A 245 -4.96 -6.32 -14.87
C LYS A 245 -4.19 -5.35 -13.97
N GLY A 246 -3.60 -5.82 -12.88
CA GLY A 246 -2.83 -4.97 -11.97
C GLY A 246 -3.69 -4.11 -11.02
N TRP A 247 -4.97 -4.43 -10.82
CA TRP A 247 -5.88 -3.63 -9.99
C TRP A 247 -5.67 -3.85 -8.48
N ASN A 248 -4.65 -3.22 -7.92
CA ASN A 248 -4.23 -3.33 -6.52
C ASN A 248 -5.37 -3.09 -5.49
N GLU A 249 -6.18 -2.03 -5.65
CA GLU A 249 -7.28 -1.70 -4.73
C GLU A 249 -8.38 -2.78 -4.75
N VAL A 250 -8.70 -3.31 -5.94
CA VAL A 250 -9.67 -4.40 -6.09
C VAL A 250 -9.14 -5.68 -5.47
N VAL A 251 -7.86 -6.01 -5.67
CA VAL A 251 -7.21 -7.18 -5.06
C VAL A 251 -7.27 -7.12 -3.53
N ASP A 252 -6.95 -5.97 -2.93
CA ASP A 252 -7.05 -5.77 -1.47
C ASP A 252 -8.49 -5.93 -0.96
N LEU A 253 -9.49 -5.38 -1.67
CA LEU A 253 -10.91 -5.57 -1.32
C LEU A 253 -11.33 -7.05 -1.36
N LEU A 254 -10.96 -7.77 -2.41
CA LEU A 254 -11.30 -9.20 -2.58
C LEU A 254 -10.65 -10.07 -1.49
N LEU A 255 -9.37 -9.83 -1.18
CA LEU A 255 -8.67 -10.56 -0.10
C LEU A 255 -9.30 -10.31 1.27
N ARG A 256 -9.69 -9.06 1.56
CA ARG A 256 -10.41 -8.72 2.80
C ARG A 256 -11.79 -9.37 2.89
N ALA A 257 -12.41 -9.63 1.75
CA ALA A 257 -13.70 -10.32 1.66
C ALA A 257 -13.58 -11.85 1.69
N GLY A 258 -12.37 -12.40 1.88
CA GLY A 258 -12.14 -13.84 1.99
C GLY A 258 -11.99 -14.57 0.67
N ALA A 259 -11.50 -13.87 -0.38
CA ALA A 259 -11.08 -14.54 -1.61
C ALA A 259 -9.97 -15.57 -1.33
N ASP A 260 -10.10 -16.76 -1.91
CA ASP A 260 -9.04 -17.77 -1.86
C ASP A 260 -7.87 -17.35 -2.74
N VAL A 261 -6.80 -16.90 -2.09
CA VAL A 261 -5.56 -16.43 -2.73
C VAL A 261 -4.84 -17.51 -3.53
N ASN A 262 -5.06 -18.78 -3.21
CA ASN A 262 -4.40 -19.94 -3.81
C ASN A 262 -5.32 -20.73 -4.74
N ALA A 263 -6.51 -20.21 -5.05
CA ALA A 263 -7.42 -20.81 -6.01
C ALA A 263 -6.73 -20.98 -7.38
N LYS A 264 -6.96 -22.15 -8.00
CA LYS A 264 -6.36 -22.53 -9.29
C LYS A 264 -7.40 -22.51 -10.40
N ASP A 265 -7.04 -21.95 -11.55
CA ASP A 265 -7.77 -22.16 -12.79
C ASP A 265 -7.57 -23.59 -13.33
N PHE A 266 -8.22 -23.94 -14.45
CA PHE A 266 -8.09 -25.26 -15.06
C PHE A 266 -6.71 -25.58 -15.61
N ARG A 267 -5.81 -24.61 -15.75
CA ARG A 267 -4.39 -24.80 -16.11
C ARG A 267 -3.51 -24.91 -14.86
N GLY A 268 -4.09 -24.80 -13.66
CA GLY A 268 -3.37 -24.80 -12.40
C GLY A 268 -2.78 -23.45 -12.00
N TRP A 269 -3.17 -22.37 -12.68
CA TRP A 269 -2.64 -21.03 -12.46
C TRP A 269 -3.33 -20.34 -11.28
N THR A 270 -2.53 -19.69 -10.43
CA THR A 270 -3.02 -18.86 -9.32
C THR A 270 -2.93 -17.37 -9.66
N ALA A 271 -3.62 -16.54 -8.86
CA ALA A 271 -3.52 -15.08 -8.98
C ALA A 271 -2.06 -14.59 -8.84
N LEU A 272 -1.26 -15.26 -7.99
CA LEU A 272 0.14 -14.92 -7.77
C LEU A 272 1.02 -15.23 -8.98
N MET A 273 0.78 -16.36 -9.66
CA MET A 273 1.49 -16.69 -10.91
C MET A 273 1.24 -15.64 -11.98
N ILE A 274 -0.01 -15.24 -12.15
CA ILE A 274 -0.40 -14.24 -13.17
C ILE A 274 0.19 -12.88 -12.83
N ALA A 275 0.11 -12.44 -11.58
CA ALA A 275 0.72 -11.18 -11.16
C ALA A 275 2.25 -11.17 -11.36
N ALA A 276 2.91 -12.33 -11.15
CA ALA A 276 4.34 -12.49 -11.33
C ALA A 276 4.76 -12.59 -12.81
N GLU A 277 3.94 -13.20 -13.67
CA GLU A 277 4.14 -13.23 -15.13
C GLU A 277 4.03 -11.82 -15.74
N GLU A 278 3.01 -11.06 -15.32
CA GLU A 278 2.74 -9.71 -15.84
C GLU A 278 3.61 -8.62 -15.18
N GLY A 279 4.33 -8.94 -14.10
CA GLY A 279 5.23 -8.01 -13.42
C GLY A 279 4.53 -7.01 -12.50
N HIS A 280 3.31 -7.29 -12.04
CA HIS A 280 2.54 -6.40 -11.17
C HIS A 280 3.06 -6.46 -9.72
N CYS A 281 4.07 -5.65 -9.40
CA CYS A 281 4.75 -5.63 -8.09
C CYS A 281 3.80 -5.41 -6.90
N GLU A 282 2.91 -4.43 -6.99
CA GLU A 282 1.99 -4.07 -5.90
C GLU A 282 0.94 -5.16 -5.65
N VAL A 283 0.39 -5.73 -6.73
CA VAL A 283 -0.52 -6.87 -6.65
C VAL A 283 0.20 -8.08 -6.07
N THR A 284 1.41 -8.37 -6.53
CA THR A 284 2.24 -9.46 -6.02
C THR A 284 2.48 -9.30 -4.51
N ALA A 285 2.82 -8.09 -4.06
CA ALA A 285 2.96 -7.79 -2.64
C ALA A 285 1.64 -8.03 -1.87
N CYS A 286 0.49 -7.57 -2.39
CA CYS A 286 -0.82 -7.78 -1.76
C CYS A 286 -1.19 -9.27 -1.68
N LEU A 287 -0.98 -10.03 -2.75
CA LEU A 287 -1.27 -11.47 -2.78
C LEU A 287 -0.36 -12.24 -1.82
N LEU A 288 0.93 -11.92 -1.78
CA LEU A 288 1.86 -12.54 -0.83
C LEU A 288 1.49 -12.20 0.63
N GLN A 289 1.00 -10.98 0.89
CA GLN A 289 0.42 -10.56 2.19
C GLN A 289 -0.86 -11.31 2.53
N GLY A 290 -1.70 -11.60 1.52
CA GLY A 290 -2.92 -12.38 1.65
C GLY A 290 -2.73 -13.89 1.82
N GLY A 291 -1.48 -14.38 1.91
CA GLY A 291 -1.18 -15.81 2.07
C GLY A 291 -0.92 -16.56 0.76
N GLY A 292 -0.68 -15.84 -0.35
CA GLY A 292 -0.33 -16.45 -1.63
C GLY A 292 0.95 -17.28 -1.54
N ASP A 293 0.87 -18.53 -1.98
CA ASP A 293 1.98 -19.49 -1.96
C ASP A 293 2.76 -19.44 -3.28
N PRO A 294 4.04 -18.98 -3.27
CA PRO A 294 4.87 -18.91 -4.48
C PRO A 294 5.35 -20.28 -4.98
N ASP A 295 5.26 -21.33 -4.16
CA ASP A 295 5.75 -22.68 -4.47
C ASP A 295 4.71 -23.54 -5.19
N ILE A 296 3.46 -23.08 -5.25
CA ILE A 296 2.43 -23.71 -6.07
C ILE A 296 2.91 -23.73 -7.53
N THR A 297 2.70 -24.86 -8.20
CA THR A 297 2.98 -25.03 -9.62
C THR A 297 1.72 -25.24 -10.46
N SER A 298 1.78 -24.73 -11.69
CA SER A 298 0.81 -24.98 -12.75
C SER A 298 0.90 -26.42 -13.26
N GLN A 299 0.00 -26.81 -14.16
CA GLN A 299 0.07 -28.12 -14.82
C GLN A 299 1.33 -28.29 -15.70
N SER A 300 1.91 -27.19 -16.19
CA SER A 300 3.18 -27.16 -16.91
C SER A 300 4.41 -27.19 -15.98
N GLY A 301 4.21 -27.16 -14.65
CA GLY A 301 5.30 -27.14 -13.67
C GLY A 301 5.89 -25.76 -13.40
N GLU A 302 5.23 -24.70 -13.85
CA GLU A 302 5.67 -23.31 -13.67
C GLU A 302 5.19 -22.78 -12.32
N SER A 303 6.09 -22.14 -11.57
CA SER A 303 5.77 -21.42 -10.32
C SER A 303 5.77 -19.91 -10.57
N ALA A 304 5.25 -19.14 -9.60
CA ALA A 304 5.27 -17.68 -9.70
C ALA A 304 6.71 -17.12 -9.83
N ILE A 305 7.67 -17.75 -9.14
CA ILE A 305 9.09 -17.39 -9.23
C ILE A 305 9.65 -17.69 -10.62
N SER A 306 9.34 -18.87 -11.20
CA SER A 306 9.85 -19.21 -12.54
C SER A 306 9.28 -18.28 -13.62
N LEU A 307 8.01 -17.88 -13.51
CA LEU A 307 7.37 -16.95 -14.45
C LEU A 307 7.97 -15.54 -14.36
N ALA A 308 8.24 -15.04 -13.15
CA ALA A 308 8.94 -13.77 -12.96
C ALA A 308 10.39 -13.81 -13.49
N LEU A 309 11.09 -14.94 -13.35
CA LEU A 309 12.43 -15.14 -13.90
C LEU A 309 12.41 -15.16 -15.43
N GLN A 310 11.49 -15.91 -16.05
CA GLN A 310 11.36 -16.01 -17.50
C GLN A 310 11.10 -14.64 -18.14
N ASN A 311 10.28 -13.80 -17.50
CA ASN A 311 9.94 -12.46 -17.98
C ASN A 311 10.85 -11.35 -17.44
N THR A 312 11.90 -11.68 -16.68
CA THR A 312 12.90 -10.73 -16.13
C THR A 312 12.35 -9.62 -15.22
N HIS A 313 11.27 -9.91 -14.47
CA HIS A 313 10.66 -8.96 -13.53
C HIS A 313 11.44 -8.87 -12.21
N THR A 314 12.53 -8.10 -12.21
CA THR A 314 13.50 -8.00 -11.09
C THR A 314 12.88 -7.53 -9.77
N GLU A 315 11.96 -6.57 -9.80
CA GLU A 315 11.27 -6.07 -8.61
C GLU A 315 10.39 -7.14 -7.95
N VAL A 316 9.70 -7.96 -8.75
CA VAL A 316 8.90 -9.09 -8.26
C VAL A 316 9.80 -10.16 -7.63
N LEU A 317 10.96 -10.44 -8.23
CA LEU A 317 11.94 -11.38 -7.67
C LEU A 317 12.49 -10.89 -6.32
N GLN A 318 12.77 -9.60 -6.18
CA GLN A 318 13.16 -9.01 -4.90
C GLN A 318 12.06 -9.17 -3.83
N LEU A 319 10.78 -9.09 -4.21
CA LEU A 319 9.68 -9.36 -3.29
C LEU A 319 9.67 -10.82 -2.81
N PHE A 320 9.90 -11.79 -3.70
CA PHE A 320 9.98 -13.21 -3.31
C PHE A 320 11.19 -13.50 -2.41
N GLU A 321 12.36 -12.94 -2.72
CA GLU A 321 13.55 -13.06 -1.87
C GLU A 321 13.30 -12.45 -0.48
N SER A 322 12.68 -11.27 -0.43
CA SER A 322 12.34 -10.62 0.84
C SER A 322 11.38 -11.47 1.68
N LYS A 323 10.40 -12.15 1.06
CA LYS A 323 9.47 -13.07 1.77
C LYS A 323 10.21 -14.29 2.32
N ALA A 324 11.08 -14.91 1.51
CA ALA A 324 11.82 -16.09 1.93
C ALA A 324 12.81 -15.77 3.08
N GLU A 325 13.48 -14.63 3.02
CA GLU A 325 14.33 -14.13 4.11
C GLU A 325 13.49 -13.87 5.36
N THR A 326 12.35 -13.19 5.21
CA THR A 326 11.39 -12.95 6.29
C THR A 326 10.90 -14.24 6.96
N GLN A 327 10.54 -15.26 6.18
CA GLN A 327 10.02 -16.53 6.71
C GLN A 327 11.10 -17.34 7.44
N ARG A 328 12.35 -17.29 6.96
CA ARG A 328 13.49 -17.88 7.69
C ARG A 328 13.75 -17.18 9.02
N GLU A 329 13.61 -15.86 9.06
CA GLU A 329 13.76 -15.05 10.27
C GLU A 329 12.60 -15.21 11.25
N TRP A 330 11.40 -15.48 10.73
CA TRP A 330 10.22 -15.72 11.55
C TRP A 330 10.33 -16.97 12.38
N LYS A 331 10.86 -18.07 11.81
CA LYS A 331 10.88 -19.38 12.49
C LYS A 331 11.51 -19.34 13.90
N PRO A 332 12.72 -18.78 14.11
CA PRO A 332 13.31 -18.67 15.46
C PRO A 332 12.52 -17.80 16.44
N LEU A 333 11.76 -16.82 15.93
CA LEU A 333 10.94 -15.93 16.72
C LEU A 333 9.60 -16.59 17.08
N ALA A 334 8.99 -17.30 16.11
CA ALA A 334 7.83 -18.17 16.31
C ALA A 334 8.13 -19.26 17.35
N THR A 335 9.31 -19.90 17.30
CA THR A 335 9.72 -20.87 18.32
C THR A 335 9.83 -20.25 19.72
N ALA A 336 10.34 -19.01 19.82
CA ALA A 336 10.45 -18.30 21.09
C ALA A 336 9.08 -17.98 21.71
N PHE A 337 8.06 -17.77 20.88
CA PHE A 337 6.68 -17.60 21.32
C PHE A 337 6.05 -18.93 21.72
N SER A 338 6.17 -19.98 20.90
CA SER A 338 5.59 -21.30 21.19
C SER A 338 6.17 -21.94 22.44
N GLU A 339 7.45 -21.70 22.73
CA GLU A 339 8.10 -22.15 23.97
C GLU A 339 7.79 -21.24 25.16
N ARG A 340 6.97 -20.20 24.96
CA ARG A 340 6.53 -19.23 25.94
C ARG A 340 7.70 -18.53 26.64
N PHE A 341 8.79 -18.24 25.93
CA PHE A 341 9.87 -17.41 26.46
C PHE A 341 9.53 -15.93 26.40
N ILE A 342 8.78 -15.49 25.39
CA ILE A 342 8.32 -14.11 25.22
C ILE A 342 6.80 -14.11 25.12
N ALA A 343 6.15 -13.19 25.85
CA ALA A 343 4.72 -12.93 25.71
C ALA A 343 4.47 -11.63 24.96
N LEU A 344 3.50 -11.65 24.05
CA LEU A 344 2.98 -10.48 23.34
C LEU A 344 1.55 -10.23 23.80
N TRP A 345 1.25 -8.98 24.15
CA TRP A 345 -0.06 -8.63 24.71
C TRP A 345 -0.88 -7.84 23.69
N PRO A 346 -2.12 -8.24 23.39
CA PRO A 346 -3.01 -7.45 22.55
C PRO A 346 -3.16 -6.02 23.07
N LEU A 347 -3.33 -5.05 22.17
CA LEU A 347 -3.58 -3.65 22.54
C LEU A 347 -4.84 -3.52 23.40
N SER A 348 -5.82 -4.41 23.24
CA SER A 348 -7.03 -4.51 24.05
C SER A 348 -6.75 -4.77 25.54
N VAL A 349 -5.69 -5.53 25.88
CA VAL A 349 -5.27 -5.76 27.28
C VAL A 349 -4.71 -4.48 27.90
N LEU A 350 -3.87 -3.75 27.16
CA LEU A 350 -3.28 -2.49 27.65
C LEU A 350 -4.36 -1.41 27.86
N ARG A 351 -5.34 -1.35 26.95
CA ARG A 351 -6.54 -0.50 27.13
C ARG A 351 -7.29 -0.86 28.40
N PHE A 352 -7.56 -2.13 28.61
CA PHE A 352 -8.29 -2.58 29.79
C PHE A 352 -7.56 -2.20 31.10
N LEU A 353 -6.24 -2.37 31.15
CA LEU A 353 -5.44 -1.95 32.31
C LEU A 353 -5.51 -0.43 32.52
N LEU A 354 -5.41 0.35 31.44
CA LEU A 354 -5.51 1.82 31.48
C LEU A 354 -6.90 2.27 31.97
N ASP A 355 -7.98 1.68 31.44
CA ASP A 355 -9.37 1.98 31.81
C ASP A 355 -9.66 1.66 33.28
N LYS A 356 -9.03 0.60 33.81
CA LYS A 356 -9.12 0.22 35.23
C LYS A 356 -8.14 0.99 36.13
N GLY A 357 -7.32 1.87 35.57
CA GLY A 357 -6.31 2.63 36.30
C GLY A 357 -5.23 1.76 36.95
N ARG A 358 -4.96 0.56 36.39
CA ARG A 358 -3.99 -0.38 36.94
C ARG A 358 -2.65 -0.30 36.19
N PRO A 359 -1.51 -0.15 36.89
CA PRO A 359 -0.19 -0.24 36.25
C PRO A 359 0.07 -1.60 35.63
N VAL A 360 0.95 -1.65 34.63
CA VAL A 360 1.32 -2.90 33.93
C VAL A 360 1.88 -3.93 34.91
N PRO A 361 1.22 -5.09 35.10
CA PRO A 361 1.67 -6.08 36.06
C PRO A 361 2.91 -6.85 35.56
N ARG A 362 3.59 -7.54 36.48
CA ARG A 362 4.63 -8.52 36.13
C ARG A 362 4.04 -9.62 35.29
N ARG A 363 4.83 -10.18 34.36
CA ARG A 363 4.36 -11.18 33.41
C ARG A 363 3.60 -12.34 34.07
N GLN A 364 4.16 -12.93 35.14
CA GLN A 364 3.53 -14.04 35.86
C GLN A 364 2.22 -13.67 36.57
N ASP A 365 2.04 -12.39 36.88
CA ASP A 365 0.87 -11.87 37.59
C ASP A 365 -0.23 -11.39 36.62
N VAL A 366 0.04 -11.27 35.31
CA VAL A 366 -0.92 -10.72 34.33
C VAL A 366 -2.25 -11.49 34.36
N PRO A 367 -2.32 -12.83 34.26
CA PRO A 367 -3.60 -13.54 34.18
C PRO A 367 -4.45 -13.37 35.44
N SER A 368 -3.84 -13.44 36.62
CA SER A 368 -4.55 -13.29 37.90
C SER A 368 -5.02 -11.85 38.12
N VAL A 369 -4.23 -10.85 37.70
CA VAL A 369 -4.62 -9.44 37.75
C VAL A 369 -5.79 -9.16 36.82
N LEU A 370 -5.78 -9.67 35.58
CA LEU A 370 -6.88 -9.47 34.63
C LEU A 370 -8.20 -10.08 35.13
N GLN A 371 -8.14 -11.31 35.66
CA GLN A 371 -9.31 -11.95 36.29
C GLN A 371 -9.81 -11.15 37.50
N GLY A 372 -8.91 -10.70 38.38
CA GLY A 372 -9.25 -9.89 39.54
C GLY A 372 -9.88 -8.54 39.21
N LEU A 373 -9.59 -7.98 38.03
CA LEU A 373 -10.18 -6.75 37.52
C LEU A 373 -11.53 -6.98 36.79
N GLY A 374 -11.99 -8.23 36.70
CA GLY A 374 -13.27 -8.61 36.12
C GLY A 374 -13.25 -8.94 34.63
N MET A 375 -12.08 -9.24 34.03
CA MET A 375 -12.01 -9.77 32.66
C MET A 375 -12.51 -11.23 32.63
N PRO A 376 -13.39 -11.61 31.67
CA PRO A 376 -13.84 -12.99 31.52
C PRO A 376 -12.69 -13.97 31.35
N ARG A 377 -12.84 -15.18 31.91
CA ARG A 377 -11.79 -16.20 31.88
C ARG A 377 -11.36 -16.57 30.46
N GLU A 378 -12.31 -16.65 29.53
CA GLU A 378 -12.07 -16.96 28.11
C GLU A 378 -11.19 -15.88 27.46
N ASP A 379 -11.47 -14.60 27.72
CA ASP A 379 -10.68 -13.48 27.20
C ASP A 379 -9.26 -13.44 27.80
N VAL A 380 -9.12 -13.80 29.08
CA VAL A 380 -7.80 -13.91 29.73
C VAL A 380 -6.99 -15.04 29.11
N GLU A 381 -7.62 -16.20 28.87
CA GLU A 381 -6.97 -17.33 28.21
C GLU A 381 -6.59 -16.97 26.76
N ALA A 382 -7.45 -16.27 26.02
CA ALA A 382 -7.16 -15.79 24.68
C ALA A 382 -5.99 -14.79 24.66
N ALA A 383 -5.97 -13.81 25.57
CA ALA A 383 -4.89 -12.84 25.71
C ALA A 383 -3.56 -13.51 26.10
N THR A 384 -3.60 -14.51 26.97
CA THR A 384 -2.39 -15.21 27.45
C THR A 384 -1.83 -16.16 26.38
N ASN A 385 -2.70 -16.78 25.58
CA ASN A 385 -2.31 -17.70 24.50
C ASN A 385 -2.08 -17.00 23.16
N SER A 386 -2.23 -15.67 23.09
CA SER A 386 -2.11 -14.88 21.86
C SER A 386 -0.77 -15.09 21.15
N ALA A 387 0.32 -15.26 21.91
CA ALA A 387 1.66 -15.53 21.35
C ALA A 387 1.77 -16.93 20.73
N ASP A 388 1.08 -17.94 21.28
CA ASP A 388 1.07 -19.31 20.74
C ASP A 388 0.27 -19.38 19.44
N GLN A 389 -0.89 -18.71 19.39
CA GLN A 389 -1.70 -18.58 18.17
C GLN A 389 -0.90 -17.93 17.04
N PHE A 390 -0.04 -16.99 17.39
CA PHE A 390 0.81 -16.26 16.47
C PHE A 390 2.00 -17.06 15.95
N ALA A 391 2.59 -17.93 16.77
CA ALA A 391 3.61 -18.88 16.35
C ALA A 391 3.07 -19.87 15.30
N GLN A 392 1.75 -20.11 15.30
CA GLN A 392 1.06 -20.99 14.35
C GLN A 392 0.65 -20.28 13.04
N LEU A 393 0.73 -18.95 12.97
CA LEU A 393 0.47 -18.22 11.73
C LEU A 393 1.65 -18.40 10.78
N ASP A 394 1.36 -18.81 9.54
CA ASP A 394 2.34 -18.80 8.45
C ASP A 394 2.87 -17.38 8.25
N CYS A 395 4.18 -17.28 7.99
CA CYS A 395 4.97 -16.04 7.97
C CYS A 395 4.16 -14.81 7.50
N PRO A 396 3.91 -13.82 8.38
CA PRO A 396 3.00 -12.74 8.11
C PRO A 396 3.73 -11.65 7.35
N LEU A 397 3.56 -11.63 6.04
CA LEU A 397 3.87 -10.44 5.26
C LEU A 397 2.92 -9.30 5.68
N ARG A 398 3.43 -8.06 5.60
CA ARG A 398 2.86 -6.83 6.18
C ARG A 398 1.32 -6.77 6.08
N GLY A 399 0.61 -6.75 7.22
CA GLY A 399 -0.82 -6.39 7.26
C GLY A 399 -1.73 -7.31 8.09
N ALA A 400 -1.35 -8.57 8.33
CA ALA A 400 -2.14 -9.51 9.14
C ALA A 400 -2.20 -9.11 10.62
N PHE A 401 -1.09 -8.60 11.16
CA PHE A 401 -0.98 -8.01 12.49
C PHE A 401 0.19 -7.02 12.55
N THR A 402 0.31 -6.27 13.64
CA THR A 402 1.44 -5.37 13.92
C THR A 402 2.03 -5.65 15.30
N VAL A 403 3.35 -5.83 15.39
CA VAL A 403 4.07 -5.85 16.67
C VAL A 403 4.63 -4.46 16.94
N VAL A 404 4.39 -3.94 18.15
CA VAL A 404 4.89 -2.68 18.65
C VAL A 404 5.81 -2.95 19.83
N CYS A 405 7.10 -2.60 19.72
CA CYS A 405 8.03 -2.60 20.83
C CYS A 405 8.10 -1.20 21.44
N LEU A 406 7.91 -1.12 22.76
CA LEU A 406 8.20 0.11 23.50
C LEU A 406 9.66 0.10 23.95
N SER A 407 10.38 1.16 23.61
CA SER A 407 11.70 1.47 24.16
C SER A 407 11.54 2.61 25.16
N TYR A 408 11.79 2.33 26.44
CA TYR A 408 11.58 3.28 27.53
C TYR A 408 12.53 3.02 28.71
N GLY A 409 12.71 4.02 29.55
CA GLY A 409 13.49 3.93 30.79
C GLY A 409 12.60 3.85 32.04
N TRP A 410 13.07 3.15 33.07
CA TRP A 410 12.35 3.02 34.35
C TRP A 410 12.14 4.39 35.01
N LEU A 411 10.90 4.68 35.41
CA LEU A 411 10.54 5.91 36.15
C LEU A 411 10.76 5.77 37.66
N SER A 412 10.65 4.56 38.19
CA SER A 412 10.88 4.22 39.60
C SER A 412 11.79 2.99 39.71
N ARG A 413 12.37 2.75 40.89
CA ARG A 413 13.14 1.52 41.19
C ARG A 413 12.27 0.27 41.29
N GLU A 414 11.00 0.44 41.67
CA GLU A 414 10.10 -0.68 41.97
C GLU A 414 9.18 -1.03 40.79
N HIS A 415 8.86 -0.05 39.94
CA HIS A 415 7.93 -0.22 38.83
C HIS A 415 8.33 0.63 37.62
N PRO A 416 8.21 0.11 36.38
CA PRO A 416 8.59 0.83 35.16
C PRO A 416 7.78 2.11 34.93
N ASP A 417 6.45 2.04 35.06
CA ASP A 417 5.52 3.15 34.83
C ASP A 417 4.44 3.22 35.92
N PRO A 418 4.78 3.69 37.14
CA PRO A 418 3.86 3.66 38.28
C PRO A 418 2.66 4.61 38.11
N ASN A 419 2.81 5.66 37.28
CA ASN A 419 1.81 6.72 37.11
C ASN A 419 0.98 6.56 35.82
N LEU A 420 1.13 5.44 35.11
CA LEU A 420 0.44 5.13 33.84
C LEU A 420 0.78 6.10 32.69
N PHE A 421 1.88 6.83 32.81
CA PHE A 421 2.23 7.90 31.87
C PHE A 421 2.57 7.34 30.49
N HIS A 422 3.48 6.36 30.44
CA HIS A 422 3.89 5.73 29.19
C HIS A 422 2.80 4.81 28.65
N LEU A 423 2.05 4.14 29.52
CA LEU A 423 0.91 3.31 29.13
C LEU A 423 -0.13 4.13 28.38
N ARG A 424 -0.49 5.32 28.91
CA ARG A 424 -1.44 6.23 28.27
C ARG A 424 -0.94 6.70 26.90
N LEU A 425 0.29 7.22 26.84
CA LEU A 425 0.87 7.72 25.59
C LEU A 425 0.96 6.63 24.52
N LEU A 426 1.35 5.41 24.90
CA LEU A 426 1.44 4.30 23.96
C LEU A 426 0.09 3.93 23.38
N VAL A 427 -0.95 3.83 24.21
CA VAL A 427 -2.31 3.50 23.74
C VAL A 427 -2.84 4.59 22.82
N GLU A 428 -2.74 5.87 23.21
CA GLU A 428 -3.19 7.00 22.40
C GLU A 428 -2.48 7.08 21.04
N GLU A 429 -1.16 6.87 21.01
CA GLU A 429 -0.40 6.96 19.76
C GLU A 429 -0.66 5.74 18.85
N CYS A 430 -0.82 4.55 19.41
CA CYS A 430 -1.25 3.38 18.63
C CYS A 430 -2.59 3.63 17.92
N GLU A 431 -3.54 4.29 18.61
CA GLU A 431 -4.87 4.61 18.07
C GLU A 431 -4.87 5.61 16.92
N ARG A 432 -3.86 6.47 16.82
CA ARG A 432 -3.69 7.39 15.69
C ARG A 432 -3.36 6.66 14.39
N HIS A 433 -2.87 5.43 14.49
CA HIS A 433 -2.57 4.61 13.33
C HIS A 433 -3.70 3.65 12.99
N TRP A 434 -3.90 3.38 11.70
CA TRP A 434 -4.97 2.52 11.19
C TRP A 434 -4.98 1.12 11.81
N TRP A 435 -3.83 0.63 12.28
CA TRP A 435 -3.68 -0.68 12.90
C TRP A 435 -4.08 -0.71 14.38
N GLY A 436 -4.12 0.43 15.08
CA GLY A 436 -4.55 0.51 16.47
C GLY A 436 -6.05 0.80 16.66
N TRP A 437 -6.83 0.94 15.59
CA TRP A 437 -8.27 1.18 15.67
C TRP A 437 -9.01 0.06 16.39
N LYS A 438 -10.16 0.37 17.02
CA LYS A 438 -10.94 -0.56 17.86
C LYS A 438 -11.12 -1.93 17.22
N ASP A 439 -11.58 -1.97 15.97
CA ASP A 439 -11.89 -3.22 15.24
C ASP A 439 -10.64 -4.05 14.87
N LYS A 440 -9.44 -3.49 15.01
CA LYS A 440 -8.16 -4.14 14.66
C LYS A 440 -7.23 -4.31 15.87
N SER A 441 -7.69 -3.96 17.07
CA SER A 441 -6.84 -3.96 18.26
C SER A 441 -6.34 -5.34 18.68
N ASP A 442 -7.08 -6.40 18.32
CA ASP A 442 -6.65 -7.79 18.53
C ASP A 442 -5.61 -8.26 17.49
N ARG A 443 -5.31 -7.43 16.50
CA ARG A 443 -4.22 -7.62 15.53
C ARG A 443 -3.02 -6.71 15.82
N THR A 444 -3.05 -5.95 16.91
CA THR A 444 -1.92 -5.12 17.34
C THR A 444 -1.41 -5.63 18.67
N PHE A 445 -0.17 -6.11 18.65
CA PHE A 445 0.49 -6.72 19.79
C PHE A 445 1.59 -5.81 20.32
N VAL A 446 1.60 -5.61 21.62
CA VAL A 446 2.58 -4.79 22.30
C VAL A 446 3.58 -5.69 23.01
N PHE A 447 4.85 -5.49 22.68
CA PHE A 447 5.98 -5.97 23.44
C PHE A 447 6.43 -4.86 24.41
N TRP A 448 6.25 -5.14 25.70
CA TRP A 448 6.73 -4.31 26.79
C TRP A 448 7.54 -5.21 27.71
N ASP A 449 8.87 -5.02 27.77
CA ASP A 449 9.83 -5.89 28.46
C ASP A 449 9.38 -6.39 29.84
N TYR A 450 8.86 -5.50 30.70
CA TYR A 450 8.37 -5.83 32.04
C TYR A 450 7.13 -6.73 32.02
N MET A 451 6.22 -6.58 31.06
CA MET A 451 5.04 -7.44 30.98
C MET A 451 5.28 -8.69 30.11
N ALA A 452 6.34 -8.67 29.28
CA ALA A 452 6.62 -9.67 28.25
C ALA A 452 7.66 -10.72 28.66
N ILE A 453 8.56 -10.41 29.59
CA ILE A 453 9.66 -11.28 30.02
C ILE A 453 9.41 -11.74 31.47
N PRO A 454 9.68 -13.02 31.83
CA PRO A 454 9.50 -13.51 33.21
C PRO A 454 10.41 -12.75 34.19
N GLN A 455 9.93 -12.45 35.40
CA GLN A 455 10.76 -11.81 36.43
C GLN A 455 11.13 -12.75 37.56
N ARG A 456 12.32 -12.56 38.15
CA ARG A 456 12.73 -13.22 39.39
C ARG A 456 11.74 -12.92 40.51
N SER A 457 11.32 -13.93 41.28
CA SER A 457 10.65 -13.69 42.56
C SER A 457 11.67 -13.17 43.58
N ARG A 458 11.33 -12.06 44.26
CA ARG A 458 12.07 -11.59 45.44
C ARG A 458 11.25 -11.97 46.66
N GLY A 459 11.89 -12.63 47.63
CA GLY A 459 11.28 -12.86 48.94
C GLY A 459 11.04 -11.54 49.67
N HIS A 460 10.30 -11.60 50.79
CA HIS A 460 9.91 -10.43 51.58
C HIS A 460 11.10 -9.62 52.14
N SER A 461 12.32 -10.20 52.15
CA SER A 461 13.58 -9.55 52.56
C SER A 461 14.38 -8.92 51.41
N GLY A 462 13.94 -9.07 50.16
CA GLY A 462 14.70 -8.65 48.98
C GLY A 462 15.77 -9.65 48.53
N GLU A 463 15.91 -10.79 49.22
CA GLU A 463 16.76 -11.92 48.82
C GLU A 463 16.06 -12.77 47.75
N ILE A 464 16.86 -13.37 46.86
CA ILE A 464 16.37 -14.28 45.83
C ILE A 464 16.10 -15.62 46.52
N GLU A 465 14.86 -16.08 46.54
CA GLU A 465 14.51 -17.40 47.10
C GLU A 465 14.99 -18.50 46.13
N GLU A 466 16.02 -19.26 46.45
CA GLU A 466 16.48 -20.36 45.57
C GLU A 466 15.53 -21.55 45.65
N ASN A 467 14.55 -21.62 44.75
CA ASN A 467 13.62 -22.74 44.56
C ASN A 467 13.65 -23.23 43.10
N GLU A 468 13.21 -24.47 42.83
CA GLU A 468 13.17 -25.07 41.47
C GLU A 468 12.41 -24.19 40.44
N GLU A 469 11.33 -23.52 40.87
CA GLU A 469 10.59 -22.58 40.03
C GLU A 469 11.42 -21.36 39.60
N ASN A 470 12.38 -20.92 40.44
CA ASN A 470 13.27 -19.79 40.13
C ASN A 470 14.39 -20.21 39.17
N GLU A 471 14.88 -21.44 39.23
CA GLU A 471 15.86 -21.96 38.28
C GLU A 471 15.25 -22.11 36.87
N PHE A 472 14.04 -22.67 36.80
CA PHE A 472 13.29 -22.77 35.54
C PHE A 472 12.87 -21.40 34.97
N SER A 473 12.51 -20.46 35.85
CA SER A 473 12.27 -19.06 35.45
C SER A 473 13.53 -18.35 34.97
N GLN A 474 14.70 -18.72 35.50
CA GLN A 474 15.99 -18.18 35.09
C GLN A 474 16.39 -18.68 33.69
N GLU A 475 16.24 -19.98 33.41
CA GLU A 475 16.49 -20.52 32.07
C GLU A 475 15.60 -19.83 31.02
N ARG A 476 14.31 -19.63 31.33
CA ARG A 476 13.37 -18.91 30.44
C ARG A 476 13.74 -17.44 30.26
N PHE A 477 14.12 -16.76 31.33
CA PHE A 477 14.60 -15.38 31.27
C PHE A 477 15.81 -15.27 30.35
N ASP A 478 16.78 -16.17 30.50
CA ASP A 478 18.01 -16.20 29.74
C ASP A 478 17.79 -16.49 28.25
N LYS A 479 16.90 -17.45 27.94
CA LYS A 479 16.50 -17.76 26.56
C LYS A 479 15.68 -16.63 25.93
N ALA A 480 14.80 -15.96 26.69
CA ALA A 480 14.08 -14.80 26.19
C ALA A 480 15.04 -13.66 25.84
N LEU A 481 16.00 -13.40 26.74
CA LEU A 481 17.03 -12.39 26.58
C LEU A 481 17.83 -12.65 25.29
N SER A 482 18.35 -13.88 25.08
CA SER A 482 19.13 -14.22 23.87
C SER A 482 18.38 -14.13 22.53
N ARG A 483 17.05 -13.96 22.55
CA ARG A 483 16.20 -13.83 21.36
C ARG A 483 15.62 -12.43 21.16
N LEU A 484 15.82 -11.50 22.10
CA LEU A 484 15.31 -10.12 21.99
C LEU A 484 15.85 -9.42 20.75
N ASP A 485 17.07 -9.75 20.36
CA ASP A 485 17.69 -9.13 19.22
C ASP A 485 16.93 -9.39 17.92
N LEU A 486 16.40 -10.60 17.74
CA LEU A 486 15.54 -10.97 16.61
C LEU A 486 14.26 -10.14 16.58
N LEU A 487 13.67 -9.83 17.73
CA LEU A 487 12.44 -9.05 17.83
C LEU A 487 12.66 -7.58 17.43
N TYR A 488 13.73 -6.95 17.95
CA TYR A 488 14.05 -5.56 17.64
C TYR A 488 14.62 -5.37 16.24
N SER A 489 15.39 -6.34 15.72
CA SER A 489 15.93 -6.30 14.35
C SER A 489 14.91 -6.70 13.27
N SER A 490 13.78 -7.31 13.65
CA SER A 490 12.78 -7.77 12.69
C SER A 490 12.17 -6.60 11.88
N PRO A 491 11.99 -6.77 10.55
CA PRO A 491 11.29 -5.80 9.70
C PRO A 491 9.76 -5.76 9.93
N HIS A 492 9.22 -6.59 10.83
CA HIS A 492 7.79 -6.64 11.18
C HIS A 492 7.45 -5.86 12.45
N THR A 493 8.46 -5.51 13.24
CA THR A 493 8.30 -4.87 14.54
C THR A 493 8.42 -3.36 14.40
N ARG A 494 7.42 -2.58 14.82
CA ARG A 494 7.56 -1.12 14.96
C ARG A 494 8.16 -0.79 16.32
N VAL A 495 8.95 0.27 16.42
CA VAL A 495 9.59 0.68 17.67
C VAL A 495 9.14 2.07 18.06
N PHE A 496 8.56 2.18 19.24
CA PHE A 496 8.14 3.43 19.85
C PHE A 496 9.22 3.88 20.83
N ARG A 497 9.79 5.05 20.59
CA ARG A 497 10.78 5.69 21.45
C ARG A 497 10.07 6.58 22.43
N SER A 498 10.26 6.34 23.72
CA SER A 498 9.76 7.21 24.76
C SER A 498 10.89 7.98 25.41
N THR A 499 11.01 9.27 25.09
CA THR A 499 12.01 10.16 25.71
C THR A 499 11.39 11.07 26.78
N GLY A 500 10.07 11.12 26.88
CA GLY A 500 9.31 11.92 27.84
C GLY A 500 9.33 11.32 29.23
N THR A 501 9.46 12.17 30.24
CA THR A 501 9.39 11.78 31.65
C THR A 501 8.44 12.72 32.38
N PRO A 502 7.53 12.21 33.23
CA PRO A 502 6.67 13.06 34.04
C PRO A 502 7.52 14.01 34.91
N PRO A 503 7.15 15.29 35.06
CA PRO A 503 7.89 16.25 35.88
C PRO A 503 8.02 15.80 37.35
N ASP A 504 7.05 15.04 37.82
CA ASP A 504 6.92 14.46 39.16
C ASP A 504 7.62 13.10 39.32
N ALA A 505 8.25 12.57 38.28
CA ALA A 505 8.91 11.28 38.35
C ALA A 505 10.13 11.32 39.29
N HIS A 506 10.29 10.26 40.08
CA HIS A 506 11.37 10.10 41.06
C HIS A 506 12.77 10.23 40.43
N ASN A 507 12.86 9.87 39.14
CA ASN A 507 13.93 10.25 38.24
C ASN A 507 13.32 11.18 37.19
N SER A 508 13.59 12.49 37.27
CA SER A 508 13.03 13.52 36.38
C SER A 508 13.98 13.98 35.28
N ALA A 509 15.22 13.46 35.25
CA ALA A 509 16.20 13.80 34.23
C ALA A 509 15.67 13.38 32.84
N PRO A 510 15.71 14.24 31.82
CA PRO A 510 15.34 13.88 30.45
C PRO A 510 16.09 12.64 29.95
N PHE A 511 15.43 11.83 29.12
CA PHE A 511 15.92 10.49 28.75
C PHE A 511 17.32 10.55 28.10
N ASP A 512 17.58 11.54 27.23
CA ASP A 512 18.87 11.92 26.60
C ASP A 512 20.04 12.04 27.59
N GLN A 513 19.75 12.39 28.84
CA GLN A 513 20.74 12.62 29.89
C GLN A 513 20.95 11.41 30.81
N ARG A 514 20.12 10.35 30.69
CA ARG A 514 20.22 9.13 31.52
C ARG A 514 21.28 8.13 31.04
N GLY A 515 21.94 8.41 29.92
CA GLY A 515 22.98 7.55 29.34
C GLY A 515 22.48 6.23 28.74
N TRP A 516 21.16 6.01 28.67
CA TRP A 516 20.52 4.89 27.95
C TRP A 516 20.25 5.22 26.48
N THR A 517 20.43 6.48 26.11
CA THR A 517 20.15 6.98 24.76
C THR A 517 21.10 6.48 23.73
N THR A 518 22.37 6.29 24.09
CA THR A 518 23.35 5.66 23.20
C THR A 518 22.89 4.25 22.81
N PHE A 519 22.25 3.51 23.73
CA PHE A 519 21.77 2.16 23.52
C PHE A 519 20.51 2.10 22.64
N GLU A 520 19.48 2.89 22.95
CA GLU A 520 18.30 3.00 22.06
C GLU A 520 18.67 3.53 20.67
N THR A 521 19.66 4.41 20.62
CA THR A 521 20.23 4.90 19.36
C THR A 521 20.85 3.77 18.52
N PHE A 522 21.36 2.70 19.13
CA PHE A 522 21.77 1.49 18.41
C PHE A 522 20.58 0.60 18.03
N LEU A 523 19.60 0.39 18.92
CA LEU A 523 18.39 -0.39 18.63
C LEU A 523 17.56 0.21 17.48
N THR A 524 17.46 1.54 17.45
CA THR A 524 16.60 2.30 16.52
C THR A 524 17.37 2.89 15.35
N GLY A 525 18.64 3.28 15.53
CA GLY A 525 19.43 3.92 14.48
C GLY A 525 19.75 3.02 13.29
N PHE A 526 19.66 1.70 13.46
CA PHE A 526 19.78 0.73 12.38
C PHE A 526 18.44 0.20 11.85
N LYS A 527 17.32 0.76 12.33
CA LYS A 527 15.98 0.38 11.90
C LYS A 527 15.46 1.36 10.85
N PHE A 528 14.64 0.89 9.92
CA PHE A 528 14.04 1.78 8.91
C PHE A 528 13.25 2.90 9.59
N LEU A 529 13.50 4.16 9.20
CA LEU A 529 12.90 5.35 9.82
C LEU A 529 11.36 5.28 9.90
N ARG A 530 10.70 4.76 8.84
CA ARG A 530 9.24 4.57 8.79
C ARG A 530 8.66 3.60 9.83
N MET A 531 9.53 2.87 10.54
CA MET A 531 9.16 1.91 11.57
C MET A 531 9.47 2.41 12.98
N ILE A 532 9.97 3.64 13.11
CA ILE A 532 10.33 4.28 14.37
C ILE A 532 9.32 5.40 14.62
N HIS A 533 8.70 5.36 15.78
CA HIS A 533 7.72 6.35 16.22
C HIS A 533 8.22 7.00 17.51
N ASN A 534 7.97 8.28 17.71
CA ASN A 534 8.30 8.97 18.96
C ASN A 534 7.01 9.16 19.77
N LEU A 535 7.05 8.81 21.06
CA LEU A 535 5.98 9.17 21.97
C LEU A 535 6.11 10.64 22.40
N PRO A 536 4.99 11.36 22.57
CA PRO A 536 5.00 12.75 23.04
C PRO A 536 5.69 12.91 24.40
N THR A 537 6.33 14.05 24.63
CA THR A 537 7.06 14.32 25.88
C THR A 537 6.21 14.98 26.98
N GLY A 538 4.98 15.46 26.68
CA GLY A 538 4.05 16.04 27.65
C GLY A 538 2.81 16.73 27.02
N THR A 539 1.84 17.14 27.85
CA THR A 539 0.58 17.81 27.45
C THR A 539 0.79 19.31 27.17
N GLY A 540 1.13 19.67 25.92
CA GLY A 540 1.27 21.05 25.41
C GLY A 540 0.97 21.10 23.90
N PRO A 541 0.68 22.27 23.30
CA PRO A 541 -0.31 22.41 22.23
C PRO A 541 0.11 21.80 20.89
N ASP A 542 -0.92 21.30 20.19
CA ASP A 542 -1.03 20.84 18.80
C ASP A 542 0.19 20.08 18.22
N PRO A 543 0.07 18.77 17.91
CA PRO A 543 1.13 18.00 17.23
C PRO A 543 1.57 18.60 15.89
N ARG A 544 0.83 19.55 15.31
CA ARG A 544 1.26 20.31 14.12
C ARG A 544 2.33 21.37 14.40
N ALA A 545 2.46 21.85 15.64
CA ALA A 545 3.46 22.86 16.02
C ALA A 545 4.83 22.25 16.41
N GLN A 546 4.89 20.97 16.76
CA GLN A 546 6.14 20.26 17.10
C GLN A 546 6.92 19.75 15.88
N ILE A 547 6.33 19.81 14.68
CA ILE A 547 6.98 19.42 13.41
C ILE A 547 8.20 20.31 13.08
N GLU A 548 8.29 21.50 13.68
CA GLU A 548 9.44 22.40 13.47
C GLU A 548 10.64 22.10 14.39
N ASP A 549 10.41 21.56 15.59
CA ASP A 549 11.47 21.31 16.60
C ASP A 549 12.00 19.86 16.59
N GLU A 550 11.25 18.90 16.05
CA GLU A 550 11.73 17.51 15.79
C GLU A 550 12.91 17.45 14.80
N ARG A 551 13.24 18.56 14.13
CA ARG A 551 14.41 18.71 13.25
C ARG A 551 15.76 18.73 13.98
N THR A 552 15.77 18.74 15.32
CA THR A 552 17.00 18.93 16.12
C THR A 552 17.61 17.65 16.72
N VAL A 553 16.92 16.49 16.68
CA VAL A 553 17.50 15.23 17.15
C VAL A 553 18.18 14.51 15.99
N SER A 554 19.51 14.67 15.89
CA SER A 554 20.34 14.00 14.87
C SER A 554 20.07 12.49 14.85
N PRO A 555 19.53 11.92 13.75
CA PRO A 555 19.24 10.49 13.64
C PRO A 555 20.48 9.65 13.35
N THR A 556 21.68 10.26 13.33
CA THR A 556 22.92 9.50 13.16
C THR A 556 23.20 8.74 14.45
N PRO A 557 23.46 7.42 14.39
CA PRO A 557 23.85 6.67 15.56
C PRO A 557 25.00 7.37 16.29
N ALA A 558 24.88 7.58 17.61
CA ALA A 558 25.97 8.06 18.41
C ALA A 558 27.16 7.10 18.21
N ALA A 559 28.29 7.62 17.74
CA ALA A 559 29.37 6.79 17.24
C ALA A 559 29.98 5.87 18.32
N PRO A 560 30.39 4.64 17.96
CA PRO A 560 30.72 3.56 18.89
C PRO A 560 32.24 3.35 19.06
N LEU A 561 33.11 4.33 18.79
CA LEU A 561 34.55 4.12 19.04
C LEU A 561 34.82 3.68 20.48
N ASP A 562 33.93 4.07 21.41
CA ASP A 562 33.95 3.62 22.79
C ASP A 562 32.76 2.68 23.12
N PHE A 563 32.05 2.05 22.17
CA PHE A 563 30.86 1.24 22.48
C PHE A 563 31.15 0.16 23.50
N ASP A 564 32.21 -0.62 23.28
CA ASP A 564 32.63 -1.63 24.25
C ASP A 564 32.98 -1.00 25.60
N ARG A 565 33.71 0.13 25.62
CA ARG A 565 34.04 0.87 26.85
C ARG A 565 32.80 1.43 27.57
N VAL A 566 31.82 1.95 26.82
CA VAL A 566 30.57 2.50 27.32
C VAL A 566 29.73 1.38 27.90
N ILE A 567 29.55 0.29 27.15
CA ILE A 567 28.88 -0.93 27.64
C ILE A 567 29.58 -1.46 28.88
N ASP A 568 30.91 -1.55 28.89
CA ASP A 568 31.68 -2.08 30.00
C ASP A 568 31.58 -1.19 31.24
N GLY A 569 31.47 0.12 31.07
CA GLY A 569 31.25 1.10 32.14
C GLY A 569 29.81 1.20 32.67
N LYS A 570 28.83 0.51 32.07
CA LYS A 570 27.43 0.56 32.50
C LYS A 570 27.15 -0.39 33.67
N THR A 571 26.41 0.12 34.64
CA THR A 571 25.77 -0.65 35.72
C THR A 571 24.27 -0.75 35.43
N PHE A 572 23.72 -1.96 35.49
CA PHE A 572 22.30 -2.21 35.23
C PHE A 572 21.53 -2.18 36.54
N THR A 573 20.47 -1.37 36.61
CA THR A 573 19.72 -1.06 37.84
C THR A 573 18.74 -2.14 38.29
N ASN A 574 18.59 -3.20 37.50
CA ASN A 574 17.62 -4.29 37.68
C ASN A 574 18.24 -5.59 38.25
N ASN A 575 19.48 -5.57 38.75
CA ASN A 575 20.22 -6.76 39.24
C ASN A 575 20.30 -7.93 38.23
N SER A 576 20.15 -7.65 36.93
CA SER A 576 20.41 -8.64 35.88
C SER A 576 21.90 -8.95 35.78
N ASP A 577 22.27 -10.15 35.34
CA ASP A 577 23.67 -10.52 35.09
C ASP A 577 24.29 -9.53 34.10
N VAL A 578 25.16 -8.68 34.65
CA VAL A 578 25.81 -7.58 33.96
C VAL A 578 26.59 -8.10 32.75
N ALA A 579 27.30 -9.23 32.87
CA ALA A 579 28.08 -9.78 31.76
C ALA A 579 27.17 -10.29 30.64
N ARG A 580 26.07 -10.94 30.99
CA ARG A 580 25.13 -11.51 30.03
C ARG A 580 24.36 -10.45 29.24
N VAL A 581 23.89 -9.40 29.92
CA VAL A 581 23.22 -8.27 29.28
C VAL A 581 24.17 -7.55 28.32
N LYS A 582 25.43 -7.36 28.70
CA LYS A 582 26.45 -6.80 27.80
C LYS A 582 26.70 -7.70 26.57
N ARG A 583 26.75 -9.02 26.72
CA ARG A 583 26.87 -9.98 25.61
C ARG A 583 25.70 -9.89 24.64
N LEU A 584 24.46 -9.84 25.16
CA LEU A 584 23.27 -9.66 24.32
C LEU A 584 23.37 -8.42 23.46
N TYR A 585 23.75 -7.28 24.04
CA TYR A 585 23.85 -6.03 23.30
C TYR A 585 24.90 -6.07 22.20
N ARG A 586 26.04 -6.72 22.46
CA ARG A 586 27.05 -6.96 21.43
C ARG A 586 26.51 -7.85 20.31
N GLN A 587 25.79 -8.92 20.64
CA GLN A 587 25.17 -9.82 19.66
C GLN A 587 24.08 -9.10 18.83
N PHE A 588 23.25 -8.26 19.46
CA PHE A 588 22.24 -7.46 18.76
C PHE A 588 22.88 -6.57 17.71
N VAL A 589 23.91 -5.81 18.08
CA VAL A 589 24.61 -4.91 17.15
C VAL A 589 25.22 -5.74 16.01
N ARG A 590 25.88 -6.86 16.32
CA ARG A 590 26.46 -7.76 15.30
C ARG A 590 25.40 -8.28 14.32
N ARG A 591 24.29 -8.85 14.80
CA ARG A 591 23.22 -9.38 13.93
C ARG A 591 22.60 -8.27 13.09
N THR A 592 22.25 -7.14 13.70
CA THR A 592 21.63 -6.01 12.99
C THR A 592 22.56 -5.43 11.93
N VAL A 593 23.86 -5.29 12.23
CA VAL A 593 24.85 -4.79 11.28
C VAL A 593 25.07 -5.77 10.12
N SER A 594 25.18 -7.07 10.40
CA SER A 594 25.37 -8.10 9.36
C SER A 594 24.24 -8.16 8.32
N ARG A 595 23.10 -7.50 8.61
CA ARG A 595 21.92 -7.37 7.74
C ARG A 595 21.82 -6.00 7.07
N LEU A 596 22.71 -5.08 7.39
CA LEU A 596 22.71 -3.74 6.83
C LEU A 596 23.09 -3.85 5.35
N ARG A 597 22.08 -3.81 4.48
CA ARG A 597 22.26 -3.77 3.02
C ARG A 597 22.29 -2.35 2.48
N GLU A 598 21.57 -1.43 3.11
CA GLU A 598 21.50 -0.04 2.66
C GLU A 598 21.67 0.95 3.81
N ILE A 599 22.49 1.97 3.58
CA ILE A 599 22.56 3.18 4.42
C ILE A 599 22.21 4.36 3.52
N SER A 600 21.10 5.05 3.80
CA SER A 600 20.67 6.23 3.03
C SER A 600 20.34 7.40 3.93
N PHE A 601 20.89 8.57 3.60
CA PHE A 601 20.57 9.85 4.21
C PHE A 601 19.85 10.80 3.24
N ALA A 602 19.41 10.30 2.09
CA ALA A 602 18.65 11.08 1.12
C ALA A 602 17.35 11.64 1.75
N GLY A 603 17.19 12.98 1.72
CA GLY A 603 16.01 13.67 2.26
C GLY A 603 16.15 14.22 3.69
N GLN A 604 17.29 14.02 4.37
CA GLN A 604 17.57 14.65 5.66
C GLN A 604 17.94 16.13 5.48
N GLN A 605 17.19 17.05 6.10
CA GLN A 605 17.44 18.50 6.00
C GLN A 605 18.76 18.94 6.69
N PHE A 606 19.26 18.16 7.66
CA PHE A 606 20.46 18.50 8.44
C PHE A 606 21.36 17.28 8.64
N PHE A 607 22.40 17.15 7.81
CA PHE A 607 23.50 16.20 8.00
C PHE A 607 24.83 16.97 8.01
N ASP A 608 25.29 17.30 9.22
CA ASP A 608 26.46 18.15 9.46
C ASP A 608 27.78 17.34 9.51
N ALA A 609 28.91 18.04 9.62
CA ALA A 609 30.23 17.40 9.75
C ALA A 609 30.36 16.53 11.03
N SER A 610 29.48 16.71 12.01
CA SER A 610 29.41 15.89 13.23
C SER A 610 28.77 14.53 12.92
N ALA A 611 27.69 14.53 12.14
CA ALA A 611 27.00 13.34 11.64
C ALA A 611 27.88 12.50 10.71
N VAL A 612 28.59 13.11 9.76
CA VAL A 612 29.55 12.40 8.89
C VAL A 612 30.64 11.71 9.70
N ARG A 613 31.19 12.40 10.72
CA ARG A 613 32.17 11.81 11.65
C ARG A 613 31.56 10.67 12.47
N ARG A 614 30.29 10.79 12.87
CA ARG A 614 29.59 9.69 13.55
C ARG A 614 29.46 8.46 12.66
N LEU A 615 29.07 8.66 11.39
CA LEU A 615 28.98 7.58 10.40
C LEU A 615 30.33 6.92 10.12
N ALA A 616 31.40 7.70 9.91
CA ALA A 616 32.74 7.15 9.68
C ALA A 616 33.21 6.27 10.84
N ARG A 617 32.96 6.72 12.08
CA ARG A 617 33.28 5.97 13.30
C ARG A 617 32.43 4.71 13.47
N LEU A 618 31.15 4.78 13.08
CA LEU A 618 30.27 3.61 13.04
C LEU A 618 30.86 2.56 12.11
N LEU A 619 31.10 2.92 10.84
CA LEU A 619 31.67 2.03 9.83
C LEU A 619 33.03 1.46 10.24
N ASP A 620 33.89 2.28 10.88
CA ASP A 620 35.19 1.83 11.39
C ASP A 620 35.02 0.74 12.46
N TYR A 621 34.13 0.95 13.44
CA TYR A 621 33.79 -0.08 14.42
C TYR A 621 33.23 -1.36 13.75
N LEU A 622 32.35 -1.22 12.74
CA LEU A 622 31.81 -2.38 12.01
C LEU A 622 32.89 -3.16 11.27
N SER A 623 33.92 -2.46 10.77
CA SER A 623 35.05 -3.08 10.07
C SER A 623 35.98 -3.89 10.98
N GLN A 624 35.97 -3.58 12.28
CA GLN A 624 36.85 -4.19 13.29
C GLN A 624 36.22 -5.38 14.03
N LEU A 625 34.90 -5.60 13.88
CA LEU A 625 34.19 -6.70 14.54
C LEU A 625 34.59 -8.07 13.91
N PRO A 626 34.98 -9.08 14.72
CA PRO A 626 35.32 -10.40 14.21
C PRO A 626 34.09 -11.14 13.65
N PHE A 627 34.30 -11.90 12.57
CA PHE A 627 33.29 -12.76 11.95
C PHE A 627 33.18 -14.08 12.72
N GLN A 628 31.98 -14.51 13.08
CA GLN A 628 31.71 -15.88 13.54
C GLN A 628 30.90 -16.59 12.46
N SER A 629 31.42 -17.70 11.94
CA SER A 629 30.67 -18.53 10.99
C SER A 629 29.51 -19.23 11.70
N LYS A 630 28.40 -19.45 10.98
CA LYS A 630 27.24 -20.20 11.51
C LYS A 630 27.70 -21.61 11.88
N GLY A 631 27.79 -21.91 13.17
CA GLY A 631 28.14 -23.25 13.69
C GLY A 631 28.70 -23.30 15.10
N GLN A 632 29.18 -22.19 15.67
CA GLN A 632 29.71 -22.12 17.03
C GLN A 632 28.73 -21.39 17.96
N GLU A 633 27.63 -22.02 18.38
CA GLU A 633 26.80 -21.48 19.46
C GLU A 633 27.24 -21.98 20.85
N ASP A 634 28.16 -22.97 20.96
CA ASP A 634 28.51 -23.65 22.23
C ASP A 634 30.02 -23.90 22.52
N ALA A 635 30.98 -23.29 21.83
CA ALA A 635 32.40 -23.48 22.15
C ALA A 635 32.89 -22.42 23.16
N GLY A 636 33.39 -22.87 24.31
CA GLY A 636 33.88 -22.03 25.41
C GLY A 636 35.10 -21.16 25.06
N GLU A 637 35.34 -20.16 25.92
CA GLU A 637 36.27 -19.03 25.77
C GLU A 637 37.77 -19.40 25.57
N GLU A 638 38.16 -20.67 25.46
CA GLU A 638 39.57 -21.08 25.37
C GLU A 638 40.11 -21.30 23.94
N GLU A 639 39.26 -21.35 22.91
CA GLU A 639 39.73 -21.52 21.51
C GLU A 639 39.96 -20.20 20.74
N GLU A 640 39.68 -19.04 21.35
CA GLU A 640 39.75 -17.73 20.69
C GLU A 640 41.20 -17.26 20.37
N GLN A 641 42.23 -17.96 20.87
CA GLN A 641 43.64 -17.59 20.66
C GLN A 641 44.37 -18.38 19.56
N ALA A 642 43.74 -19.38 18.93
CA ALA A 642 44.45 -20.34 18.07
C ALA A 642 44.20 -20.22 16.56
N VAL A 643 43.30 -19.35 16.07
CA VAL A 643 43.02 -19.24 14.62
C VAL A 643 43.84 -18.12 13.98
N GLY A 644 45.07 -18.45 13.60
CA GLY A 644 45.93 -17.60 12.79
C GLY A 644 45.46 -17.51 11.33
N ARG A 645 45.26 -16.27 10.84
CA ARG A 645 45.33 -15.87 9.42
C ARG A 645 44.37 -16.54 8.44
N GLU A 646 43.08 -16.66 8.77
CA GLU A 646 42.04 -16.62 7.75
C GLU A 646 41.51 -15.18 7.64
N ARG A 647 41.25 -14.71 6.41
CA ARG A 647 40.81 -13.32 6.13
C ARG A 647 39.64 -12.96 7.06
N CYS A 648 39.83 -11.99 7.96
CA CYS A 648 38.74 -11.46 8.77
C CYS A 648 37.67 -10.87 7.84
N LEU A 649 36.62 -11.64 7.57
CA LEU A 649 35.44 -11.16 6.84
C LEU A 649 34.79 -10.06 7.68
N SER A 650 34.74 -8.83 7.19
CA SER A 650 34.13 -7.74 7.97
C SER A 650 32.61 -7.82 7.91
N HIS A 651 31.90 -7.34 8.94
CA HIS A 651 30.43 -7.25 8.89
C HIS A 651 29.91 -6.22 7.86
N LEU A 652 30.79 -5.41 7.25
CA LEU A 652 30.46 -4.55 6.10
C LEU A 652 30.32 -5.32 4.78
N CYS A 653 30.68 -6.61 4.76
CA CYS A 653 30.52 -7.44 3.56
C CYS A 653 29.06 -7.59 3.10
N SER A 654 28.05 -7.27 3.92
CA SER A 654 26.63 -7.29 3.53
C SER A 654 26.12 -5.99 2.93
N LEU A 655 26.88 -4.89 3.05
CA LEU A 655 26.45 -3.57 2.60
C LEU A 655 26.45 -3.52 1.07
N GLU A 656 25.28 -3.27 0.47
CA GLU A 656 25.06 -3.22 -0.97
C GLU A 656 24.91 -1.79 -1.49
N ARG A 657 24.39 -0.87 -0.66
CA ARG A 657 24.09 0.51 -1.08
C ARG A 657 24.43 1.54 0.01
N LEU A 658 25.08 2.63 -0.39
CA LEU A 658 25.41 3.78 0.46
C LEU A 658 25.02 5.09 -0.25
N ASP A 659 24.05 5.83 0.29
CA ASP A 659 23.53 7.07 -0.29
C ASP A 659 23.69 8.26 0.68
N LEU A 660 24.57 9.18 0.32
CA LEU A 660 25.02 10.32 1.13
C LEU A 660 24.72 11.67 0.44
N ARG A 661 23.59 11.78 -0.28
CA ARG A 661 23.21 13.02 -0.98
C ARG A 661 22.93 14.21 -0.04
N ASN A 662 23.16 15.44 -0.53
CA ASN A 662 22.84 16.74 0.13
C ASN A 662 23.60 17.07 1.42
N THR A 663 24.77 16.48 1.59
CA THR A 663 25.57 16.66 2.81
C THR A 663 26.70 17.67 2.61
N LYS A 664 26.87 18.65 3.50
CA LYS A 664 27.92 19.67 3.35
C LYS A 664 29.18 19.29 4.13
N SER A 665 30.04 18.41 3.61
CA SER A 665 31.33 18.16 4.28
C SER A 665 32.44 17.57 3.41
N HIS A 666 33.69 17.93 3.72
CA HIS A 666 34.93 17.33 3.21
C HIS A 666 35.36 16.07 4.01
N THR A 667 34.60 15.68 5.04
CA THR A 667 34.90 14.52 5.91
C THR A 667 34.50 13.15 5.33
N TYR A 668 34.05 13.10 4.06
CA TYR A 668 33.77 11.83 3.34
C TYR A 668 34.99 10.95 3.14
N VAL A 669 36.18 11.55 3.13
CA VAL A 669 37.43 10.81 3.08
C VAL A 669 37.50 9.78 4.21
N ASP A 670 36.99 10.11 5.40
CA ASP A 670 37.03 9.20 6.54
C ASP A 670 35.98 8.10 6.43
N VAL A 671 34.79 8.40 5.89
CA VAL A 671 33.77 7.38 5.54
C VAL A 671 34.34 6.38 4.54
N LEU A 672 34.93 6.86 3.45
CA LEU A 672 35.53 6.01 2.42
C LEU A 672 36.69 5.18 2.98
N LYS A 673 37.54 5.74 3.85
CA LYS A 673 38.61 4.98 4.51
C LYS A 673 38.09 3.84 5.40
N SER A 674 36.86 3.94 5.91
CA SER A 674 36.24 2.89 6.73
C SER A 674 35.58 1.78 5.90
N LEU A 675 35.43 1.93 4.58
CA LEU A 675 34.80 0.95 3.67
C LEU A 675 35.79 -0.05 3.05
N LYS A 676 36.97 -0.23 3.66
CA LYS A 676 38.06 -1.07 3.11
C LYS A 676 37.73 -2.55 2.89
N ASN A 677 36.62 -3.05 3.45
CA ASN A 677 36.21 -4.45 3.39
C ASN A 677 34.73 -4.60 2.95
N ALA A 678 34.14 -3.57 2.34
CA ALA A 678 32.76 -3.56 1.85
C ALA A 678 32.64 -4.19 0.45
N GLU A 679 33.01 -5.48 0.35
CA GLU A 679 33.16 -6.17 -0.95
C GLU A 679 31.88 -6.24 -1.78
N ARG A 680 30.70 -6.28 -1.14
CA ARG A 680 29.39 -6.34 -1.82
C ARG A 680 28.76 -4.97 -2.09
N LEU A 681 29.45 -3.87 -1.79
CA LEU A 681 28.92 -2.53 -2.03
C LEU A 681 28.80 -2.32 -3.54
N ARG A 682 27.56 -2.28 -4.04
CA ARG A 682 27.24 -2.09 -5.47
C ARG A 682 27.02 -0.62 -5.79
N VAL A 683 26.31 0.11 -4.93
CA VAL A 683 25.91 1.49 -5.23
C VAL A 683 26.46 2.47 -4.21
N LEU A 684 27.16 3.50 -4.68
CA LEU A 684 27.67 4.61 -3.89
C LEU A 684 27.16 5.95 -4.44
N ASN A 685 26.30 6.64 -3.70
CA ASN A 685 25.74 7.92 -4.12
C ASN A 685 26.28 9.07 -3.26
N LEU A 686 27.00 10.00 -3.91
CA LEU A 686 27.60 11.19 -3.30
C LEU A 686 27.08 12.50 -3.94
N SER A 687 25.94 12.46 -4.63
CA SER A 687 25.38 13.59 -5.39
C SER A 687 24.90 14.79 -4.55
N GLY A 688 24.82 15.98 -5.15
CA GLY A 688 24.27 17.19 -4.52
C GLY A 688 25.16 17.77 -3.41
N ASN A 689 26.48 17.56 -3.49
CA ASN A 689 27.41 17.84 -2.41
C ASN A 689 28.50 18.87 -2.80
N ALA A 690 28.63 19.90 -1.97
CA ALA A 690 29.61 20.98 -2.09
C ALA A 690 31.08 20.59 -1.78
N GLY A 691 31.39 19.33 -1.52
CA GLY A 691 32.72 18.89 -1.05
C GLY A 691 33.38 17.75 -1.83
N VAL A 692 32.75 17.23 -2.88
CA VAL A 692 33.30 16.12 -3.67
C VAL A 692 34.37 16.65 -4.63
N GLY A 693 35.64 16.55 -4.21
CA GLY A 693 36.81 16.95 -4.99
C GLY A 693 37.93 15.90 -4.98
N ALA A 694 39.13 16.29 -5.39
CA ALA A 694 40.29 15.38 -5.54
C ALA A 694 40.62 14.49 -4.30
N PRO A 695 40.45 14.92 -3.03
CA PRO A 695 40.66 14.06 -1.87
C PRO A 695 39.69 12.87 -1.78
N VAL A 696 38.41 13.07 -2.15
CA VAL A 696 37.37 12.03 -2.11
C VAL A 696 37.65 10.99 -3.20
N LEU A 697 37.96 11.44 -4.43
CA LEU A 697 38.33 10.56 -5.53
C LEU A 697 39.63 9.80 -5.27
N ARG A 698 40.62 10.43 -4.61
CA ARG A 698 41.85 9.72 -4.16
C ARG A 698 41.53 8.62 -3.14
N ALA A 699 40.64 8.88 -2.19
CA ALA A 699 40.22 7.87 -1.22
C ALA A 699 39.43 6.73 -1.88
N LEU A 700 38.58 7.04 -2.87
CA LEU A 700 37.88 6.04 -3.68
C LEU A 700 38.87 5.15 -4.46
N HIS A 701 39.77 5.77 -5.23
CA HIS A 701 40.82 5.11 -6.00
C HIS A 701 41.66 4.17 -5.11
N LYS A 702 42.11 4.65 -3.95
CA LYS A 702 42.90 3.84 -3.01
C LYS A 702 42.14 2.65 -2.43
N ASN A 703 40.84 2.77 -2.18
CA ASN A 703 40.05 1.63 -1.69
C ASN A 703 39.82 0.59 -2.79
N LEU A 704 39.61 1.02 -4.04
CA LEU A 704 39.51 0.12 -5.18
C LEU A 704 40.85 -0.61 -5.42
N GLU A 705 41.99 0.10 -5.33
CA GLU A 705 43.34 -0.49 -5.39
C GLU A 705 43.55 -1.58 -4.32
N MET A 706 43.07 -1.33 -3.09
CA MET A 706 43.14 -2.27 -1.97
C MET A 706 42.07 -3.39 -2.01
N ARG A 707 41.26 -3.47 -3.08
CA ARG A 707 40.16 -4.45 -3.28
C ARG A 707 38.99 -4.34 -2.30
N GLY A 708 38.85 -3.21 -1.60
CA GLY A 708 37.85 -3.07 -0.54
C GLY A 708 36.40 -2.92 -1.01
N MET A 709 36.18 -2.52 -2.26
CA MET A 709 34.87 -2.31 -2.89
C MET A 709 34.83 -3.00 -4.26
N ALA A 710 35.25 -4.26 -4.31
CA ALA A 710 35.37 -5.02 -5.56
C ALA A 710 34.04 -5.21 -6.30
N GLY A 711 32.89 -5.23 -5.59
CA GLY A 711 31.55 -5.37 -6.17
C GLY A 711 30.88 -4.05 -6.58
N LEU A 712 31.61 -2.94 -6.67
CA LEU A 712 31.03 -1.62 -6.99
C LEU A 712 30.57 -1.58 -8.45
N GLU A 713 29.28 -1.27 -8.64
CA GLU A 713 28.58 -1.24 -9.92
C GLU A 713 28.22 0.19 -10.33
N GLU A 714 27.79 1.04 -9.39
CA GLU A 714 27.33 2.39 -9.69
C GLU A 714 27.86 3.43 -8.70
N VAL A 715 28.40 4.54 -9.22
CA VAL A 715 28.84 5.70 -8.43
C VAL A 715 28.17 6.96 -8.96
N TYR A 716 27.42 7.65 -8.10
CA TYR A 716 26.73 8.88 -8.45
C TYR A 716 27.46 10.10 -7.89
N LEU A 717 27.90 11.00 -8.77
CA LEU A 717 28.61 12.25 -8.48
C LEU A 717 27.93 13.47 -9.13
N GLN A 718 26.60 13.43 -9.25
CA GLN A 718 25.79 14.52 -9.81
C GLN A 718 25.81 15.79 -8.93
N GLU A 719 25.70 16.97 -9.53
CA GLU A 719 25.53 18.27 -8.84
C GLU A 719 26.65 18.62 -7.82
N CYS A 720 27.90 18.23 -8.11
CA CYS A 720 29.06 18.59 -7.28
C CYS A 720 29.55 20.02 -7.58
N GLU A 721 29.72 20.85 -6.56
CA GLU A 721 30.16 22.26 -6.74
C GLU A 721 31.67 22.41 -7.06
N TYR A 722 32.53 21.44 -6.70
CA TYR A 722 33.99 21.57 -6.81
C TYR A 722 34.67 20.40 -7.57
N PHE A 723 34.55 20.38 -8.89
CA PHE A 723 35.22 19.37 -9.73
C PHE A 723 36.46 19.97 -10.42
N LEU A 724 37.63 19.81 -9.79
CA LEU A 724 38.91 20.35 -10.30
C LEU A 724 39.48 19.53 -11.47
N PRO A 725 40.36 20.10 -12.32
CA PRO A 725 41.04 19.36 -13.41
C PRO A 725 41.76 18.08 -12.95
N GLU A 726 42.33 18.09 -11.74
CA GLU A 726 42.96 16.91 -11.11
C GLU A 726 42.01 15.70 -10.97
N CYS A 727 40.70 15.96 -10.86
CA CYS A 727 39.68 14.91 -10.74
C CYS A 727 39.57 14.08 -12.02
N GLY A 728 39.80 14.68 -13.20
CA GLY A 728 39.81 13.96 -14.48
C GLY A 728 40.93 12.93 -14.56
N ALA A 729 42.13 13.27 -14.07
CA ALA A 729 43.25 12.33 -14.01
C ALA A 729 42.98 11.18 -13.02
N LEU A 730 42.32 11.46 -11.90
CA LEU A 730 41.93 10.44 -10.93
C LEU A 730 40.85 9.48 -11.46
N LEU A 731 39.90 9.98 -12.23
CA LEU A 731 38.91 9.14 -12.93
C LEU A 731 39.58 8.20 -13.93
N ILE A 732 40.55 8.70 -14.69
CA ILE A 732 41.36 7.85 -15.59
C ILE A 732 42.13 6.81 -14.79
N GLY A 733 42.74 7.17 -13.66
CA GLY A 733 43.42 6.21 -12.80
C GLY A 733 42.49 5.14 -12.22
N ILE A 734 41.23 5.47 -11.93
CA ILE A 734 40.21 4.48 -11.55
C ILE A 734 39.88 3.54 -12.72
N ALA A 735 39.82 4.07 -13.95
CA ALA A 735 39.62 3.27 -15.17
C ALA A 735 40.79 2.31 -15.41
N ASP A 736 42.03 2.78 -15.30
CA ASP A 736 43.24 1.98 -15.48
C ASP A 736 43.33 0.84 -14.45
N LEU A 737 42.92 1.08 -13.21
CA LEU A 737 42.80 0.05 -12.17
C LEU A 737 41.76 -1.02 -12.51
N ALA A 738 40.61 -0.64 -13.09
CA ALA A 738 39.58 -1.59 -13.47
C ALA A 738 40.05 -2.51 -14.62
N ASP A 739 40.80 -1.96 -15.58
CA ASP A 739 41.35 -2.71 -16.72
C ASP A 739 42.48 -3.67 -16.35
N GLY A 740 43.38 -3.27 -15.44
CA GLY A 740 44.50 -4.10 -15.00
C GLY A 740 44.11 -5.28 -14.10
N VAL A 741 42.85 -5.34 -13.68
CA VAL A 741 42.38 -6.20 -12.59
C VAL A 741 41.06 -6.91 -12.99
N SER A 742 40.88 -7.21 -14.28
CA SER A 742 39.66 -7.80 -14.89
C SER A 742 39.13 -9.08 -14.20
N ASP A 743 39.97 -9.77 -13.43
CA ASP A 743 39.60 -10.99 -12.69
C ASP A 743 38.91 -10.72 -11.33
N ILE A 744 38.71 -9.46 -10.92
CA ILE A 744 38.32 -9.09 -9.54
C ILE A 744 37.00 -8.32 -9.46
N ILE A 745 36.66 -7.52 -10.46
CA ILE A 745 35.38 -6.80 -10.50
C ILE A 745 34.44 -7.61 -11.40
N SER A 746 33.43 -8.24 -10.81
CA SER A 746 32.50 -9.12 -11.52
C SER A 746 31.56 -8.38 -12.49
N THR A 747 31.51 -7.05 -12.42
CA THR A 747 30.49 -6.20 -13.04
C THR A 747 31.08 -4.88 -13.55
N PRO A 748 30.63 -4.36 -14.71
CA PRO A 748 31.11 -3.07 -15.21
C PRO A 748 30.71 -1.94 -14.25
N LEU A 749 31.66 -1.06 -13.93
CA LEU A 749 31.45 0.11 -13.08
C LEU A 749 30.84 1.25 -13.91
N THR A 750 29.75 1.84 -13.44
CA THR A 750 29.11 3.00 -14.06
C THR A 750 29.27 4.23 -13.15
N ILE A 751 29.85 5.30 -13.66
CA ILE A 751 29.96 6.58 -12.96
C ILE A 751 28.98 7.58 -13.59
N HIS A 752 28.03 8.05 -12.80
CA HIS A 752 27.07 9.08 -13.18
C HIS A 752 27.61 10.45 -12.75
N LEU A 753 28.13 11.19 -13.72
CA LEU A 753 28.47 12.60 -13.56
C LEU A 753 27.20 13.40 -13.91
N GLY A 754 26.84 14.39 -13.10
CA GLY A 754 25.76 15.33 -13.43
C GLY A 754 26.36 16.67 -13.85
N ARG A 755 25.60 17.50 -14.57
CA ARG A 755 26.04 18.84 -15.03
C ARG A 755 26.57 19.68 -13.86
N THR A 756 27.89 19.68 -13.67
CA THR A 756 28.56 20.56 -12.72
C THR A 756 28.59 21.98 -13.31
N PRO A 757 28.24 23.02 -12.54
CA PRO A 757 28.17 24.39 -13.05
C PRO A 757 29.54 25.05 -13.30
N LEU A 758 30.66 24.34 -13.08
CA LEU A 758 32.01 24.86 -13.29
C LEU A 758 32.77 23.99 -14.29
N SER A 759 33.11 24.63 -15.40
CA SER A 759 33.83 24.12 -16.56
C SER A 759 35.01 23.20 -16.24
N LEU A 760 34.85 21.89 -16.45
CA LEU A 760 35.90 21.16 -17.16
C LEU A 760 35.96 21.79 -18.54
N ASP A 761 37.08 22.41 -18.91
CA ASP A 761 37.30 22.90 -20.27
C ASP A 761 36.83 21.83 -21.27
N ALA A 762 35.99 22.19 -22.23
CA ALA A 762 35.40 21.23 -23.19
C ALA A 762 36.44 20.36 -23.90
N LEU A 763 37.71 20.81 -23.96
CA LEU A 763 38.87 20.07 -24.46
C LEU A 763 39.34 18.95 -23.52
N GLN A 764 39.38 19.18 -22.20
CA GLN A 764 39.70 18.14 -21.23
C GLN A 764 38.59 17.11 -21.14
N THR A 765 37.31 17.54 -21.16
CA THR A 765 36.16 16.63 -21.17
C THR A 765 36.21 15.68 -22.37
N ARG A 766 36.46 16.19 -23.58
CA ARG A 766 36.63 15.35 -24.78
C ARG A 766 37.82 14.40 -24.69
N SER A 767 38.93 14.84 -24.10
CA SER A 767 40.12 14.00 -23.91
C SER A 767 39.87 12.88 -22.89
N ILE A 768 39.16 13.18 -21.81
CA ILE A 768 38.77 12.23 -20.77
C ILE A 768 37.72 11.26 -21.32
N GLU A 769 36.66 11.75 -21.98
CA GLU A 769 35.66 10.93 -22.67
C GLU A 769 36.28 9.99 -23.70
N LYS A 770 37.25 10.47 -24.48
CA LYS A 770 37.94 9.64 -25.47
C LYS A 770 38.73 8.52 -24.80
N ARG A 771 39.47 8.81 -23.74
CA ARG A 771 40.20 7.79 -22.98
C ARG A 771 39.26 6.81 -22.28
N LEU A 772 38.17 7.30 -21.67
CA LEU A 772 37.16 6.47 -21.01
C LEU A 772 36.43 5.54 -21.98
N LYS A 773 36.21 5.96 -23.24
CA LYS A 773 35.63 5.10 -24.30
C LYS A 773 36.49 3.88 -24.63
N ASP A 774 37.80 3.96 -24.40
CA ASP A 774 38.71 2.84 -24.65
C ASP A 774 38.62 1.76 -23.55
N HIS A 775 37.88 2.02 -22.45
CA HIS A 775 37.70 1.11 -21.32
C HIS A 775 36.27 0.51 -21.30
N PRO A 776 36.03 -0.72 -21.77
CA PRO A 776 34.69 -1.31 -21.86
C PRO A 776 34.04 -1.62 -20.50
N TRP A 777 34.85 -1.68 -19.44
CA TRP A 777 34.43 -1.98 -18.07
C TRP A 777 33.98 -0.75 -17.27
N LEU A 778 34.24 0.45 -17.78
CA LEU A 778 33.87 1.70 -17.12
C LEU A 778 32.92 2.51 -18.00
N ARG A 779 31.65 2.63 -17.60
CA ARG A 779 30.67 3.50 -18.27
C ARG A 779 30.59 4.83 -17.55
N VAL A 780 30.89 5.92 -18.24
CA VAL A 780 30.66 7.26 -17.70
C VAL A 780 29.46 7.88 -18.41
N THR A 781 28.45 8.25 -17.63
CA THR A 781 27.26 8.96 -18.11
C THR A 781 27.27 10.39 -17.56
N TRP A 782 26.86 11.35 -18.39
CA TRP A 782 26.95 12.80 -18.13
C TRP A 782 25.57 13.45 -17.96
#